data_AF-A0A5J4VMS4-F1
#
_entry.id   AF-A0A5J4VMS4-F1
#
_cell.length_a   1.000
_cell.length_b   1.000
_cell.length_c   1.000
_cell.angle_alpha   90.00
_cell.angle_beta   90.00
_cell.angle_gamma   90.00
#
_symmetry.space_group_name_H-M   'P 1'
#
loop_
_entity.id
_entity.type
_entity.pdbx_description
1 polymer ?
#
loop_
_entity_poly.entity_id
_entity_poly.type
_entity_poly.pdbx_seq_one_letter_code
_entity_poly.pdbx_strand_id
1 'polypeptide(L)'
;MNTIIYKRKEKQNSVELLSNAEEEDQQPDEIPVQEIYKEDLPDPDPDIVVIEFDDPYDDDGLEINIYFCDYNDFRHVDLKDVETAETFQAIPEDKILLLKASREVTTEQIAELGKCKTIENERMYAELLAYTAFFVDQSDIYPSLTHLFSNGPKYQWYKTNIDGTNYKYKSALDYNCQRDYYQKYRSTIFKYGVIDESCIPNNFTQIPGYDGQSGEGTAQKLLDECANSGVQYDPKLKGYGSGYLRYGNTTTLKKAITKYGPLYVSGSYVKKDDSETGFHEVGDFYRKIFTGWDTDGFITVEDEDKYNTETDELISIQKKIGKIPFVGEIDSEPYDLIYSNRAYFFAPIEEFDCSDVTGKTIQECPCPTDPNLLIEDPRYDTTCKPKEVIQQPPSEEEPEITVPEITVELITPVNVEDNKNEEANVVQNGIQQAMNGGNSLGKNSLGVNVTTNEVYEETTINVESNNAYILQPKEQTSADLLTPPVLRPIEGSEIPQQITAPFISVKGNGDIEIKGFIVEHFQQITDQPLLKTEDDGILRLINVTLSGDYHIKDKATNKITSQQTEHQLQAPYIEARGIKVLLYGVTVEPSNFNNCNGIVLNGSQGLNNHQFLAENSSFNVLNQIGQSFINSQQFTVVFKDCVFRGININQNHLNTQKQREMTDGSAKTCDWNTGSVNIENGIGFFDRTTFNGLSEGALKVGGNGIVTLKDTVSFYGNTATPSNDILIGAQRTIICAGTDGLFAQLRAESSSFKEVKVDESIIQSNNRWVLADSGTCSIFGSLNLEKLLLFTPMVQSIVAKGNEKKTGIDVGIKGNSLFGCGRLFLLVSLKQKVSKNEDEVTSKKYELGSVASQWESDTEVSASIPEDEFVKKGKKLSVSFQVQTDDGLFQEVETEQGGSNSADISGFSGGLSVGALIGIIVAAIVVVAAIVIIIIVVAVVYKKNLSKSARISPNDNNGTEMNENATKSAIVTL
;
A
#
# COMPACT_ATOMS: atom_id res chain seq x y z
N MET A 1 -12.55 -35.41 60.03
CA MET A 1 -13.54 -36.43 59.62
C MET A 1 -13.51 -36.47 58.10
N ASN A 2 -13.23 -37.65 57.53
CA ASN A 2 -13.09 -37.97 56.09
C ASN A 2 -12.04 -37.21 55.27
N THR A 3 -10.79 -37.71 55.28
CA THR A 3 -9.88 -37.57 54.14
C THR A 3 -9.42 -38.96 53.71
N ILE A 4 -9.63 -39.25 52.44
CA ILE A 4 -9.44 -40.53 51.77
C ILE A 4 -7.95 -40.75 51.52
N ILE A 5 -7.46 -41.89 52.00
CA ILE A 5 -6.12 -42.44 51.78
C ILE A 5 -6.11 -43.19 50.45
N TYR A 6 -5.16 -42.90 49.55
CA TYR A 6 -4.73 -43.85 48.53
C TYR A 6 -3.31 -44.34 48.82
N LYS A 7 -3.23 -45.60 49.29
CA LYS A 7 -2.02 -46.43 49.34
C LYS A 7 -1.90 -47.23 48.04
N ARG A 8 -0.70 -47.32 47.46
CA ARG A 8 -0.27 -48.48 46.64
C ARG A 8 1.27 -48.57 46.66
N LYS A 9 1.82 -49.35 47.59
CA LYS A 9 2.37 -50.73 47.46
C LYS A 9 3.86 -50.75 47.10
N GLU A 10 4.68 -50.85 48.14
CA GLU A 10 5.98 -51.53 48.10
C GLU A 10 5.80 -53.05 47.91
N LYS A 11 6.73 -53.67 47.20
CA LYS A 11 7.13 -55.07 47.43
C LYS A 11 8.59 -55.32 46.98
N GLN A 12 9.47 -55.38 47.99
CA GLN A 12 10.65 -56.25 48.17
C GLN A 12 11.20 -57.03 46.95
N ASN A 13 12.51 -56.90 46.69
CA ASN A 13 13.49 -57.94 47.06
C ASN A 13 14.95 -57.49 46.90
N SER A 14 15.72 -57.80 47.94
CA SER A 14 17.17 -57.71 48.12
C SER A 14 17.96 -58.74 47.31
N VAL A 15 19.15 -58.37 46.79
CA VAL A 15 20.33 -59.27 46.73
C VAL A 15 21.60 -58.44 46.95
N GLU A 16 22.29 -58.74 48.06
CA GLU A 16 23.68 -58.39 48.35
C GLU A 16 24.64 -59.18 47.44
N LEU A 17 25.68 -58.53 46.91
CA LEU A 17 26.95 -59.18 46.56
C LEU A 17 28.09 -58.17 46.70
N LEU A 18 28.89 -58.35 47.76
CA LEU A 18 30.19 -57.76 47.99
C LEU A 18 31.26 -58.51 47.19
N SER A 19 32.17 -57.80 46.52
CA SER A 19 33.60 -58.15 46.48
C SER A 19 34.48 -57.06 45.83
N ASN A 20 35.44 -56.56 46.62
CA ASN A 20 36.85 -56.22 46.31
C ASN A 20 37.14 -55.34 45.08
N ALA A 21 37.53 -54.07 45.25
CA ALA A 21 38.87 -53.58 45.59
C ALA A 21 39.90 -53.75 44.46
N GLU A 22 40.27 -52.64 43.82
CA GLU A 22 41.64 -52.32 43.43
C GLU A 22 41.79 -50.79 43.27
N GLU A 23 42.75 -50.25 44.01
CA GLU A 23 43.23 -48.87 44.05
C GLU A 23 44.22 -48.72 42.89
N GLU A 24 43.93 -47.87 41.91
CA GLU A 24 44.94 -47.36 40.97
C GLU A 24 45.03 -45.83 41.13
N ASP A 25 46.18 -45.39 41.64
CA ASP A 25 46.67 -44.01 41.59
C ASP A 25 46.77 -43.55 40.13
N GLN A 26 45.92 -42.61 39.70
CA GLN A 26 46.18 -41.77 38.55
C GLN A 26 46.07 -40.29 38.93
N GLN A 27 47.12 -39.56 38.55
CA GLN A 27 47.25 -38.11 38.61
C GLN A 27 46.00 -37.39 38.07
N PRO A 28 45.70 -36.16 38.54
CA PRO A 28 44.61 -35.38 37.99
C PRO A 28 44.98 -34.90 36.60
N ASP A 29 44.46 -35.59 35.58
CA ASP A 29 44.43 -35.04 34.22
C ASP A 29 43.44 -33.86 34.21
N GLU A 30 43.91 -32.75 33.64
CA GLU A 30 43.13 -31.54 33.39
C GLU A 30 41.82 -31.90 32.69
N ILE A 31 40.70 -31.52 33.30
CA ILE A 31 39.37 -31.63 32.68
C ILE A 31 39.40 -30.80 31.39
N PRO A 32 39.26 -31.41 30.20
CA PRO A 32 39.16 -30.63 28.98
C PRO A 32 37.80 -29.94 28.99
N VAL A 33 37.81 -28.61 28.90
CA VAL A 33 36.63 -27.83 28.55
C VAL A 33 36.21 -28.29 27.15
N GLN A 34 35.26 -29.23 27.06
CA GLN A 34 34.71 -29.67 25.79
C GLN A 34 33.74 -28.61 25.26
N GLU A 35 34.05 -28.07 24.09
CA GLU A 35 33.13 -27.27 23.29
C GLU A 35 31.92 -28.13 22.92
N ILE A 36 30.74 -27.73 23.38
CA ILE A 36 29.46 -28.34 23.02
C ILE A 36 29.14 -27.93 21.58
N TYR A 37 28.97 -28.90 20.68
CA TYR A 37 28.56 -28.66 19.29
C TYR A 37 27.11 -28.18 19.21
N LYS A 38 26.87 -27.23 18.29
CA LYS A 38 25.69 -26.37 18.18
C LYS A 38 24.42 -27.04 17.63
N GLU A 39 24.41 -28.35 17.38
CA GLU A 39 23.36 -29.01 16.56
C GLU A 39 22.29 -29.81 17.35
N ASP A 40 22.40 -30.00 18.67
CA ASP A 40 21.50 -30.95 19.39
C ASP A 40 20.83 -30.40 20.68
N LEU A 41 20.56 -29.10 20.75
CA LEU A 41 19.51 -28.57 21.66
C LEU A 41 18.27 -28.25 20.81
N PRO A 42 17.03 -28.47 21.30
CA PRO A 42 15.84 -28.01 20.57
C PRO A 42 15.93 -26.48 20.41
N ASP A 43 16.19 -26.02 19.18
CA ASP A 43 16.28 -24.61 18.77
C ASP A 43 14.97 -23.87 19.14
N PRO A 44 15.01 -22.61 19.61
CA PRO A 44 15.70 -21.50 18.94
C PRO A 44 16.74 -20.78 19.82
N ASP A 45 17.96 -20.60 19.29
CA ASP A 45 19.02 -19.66 19.70
C ASP A 45 18.97 -19.24 21.20
N PRO A 46 19.57 -20.04 22.12
CA PRO A 46 19.41 -19.84 23.57
C PRO A 46 19.93 -18.48 24.05
N ASP A 47 20.72 -17.78 23.24
CA ASP A 47 21.27 -16.47 23.57
C ASP A 47 20.34 -15.29 23.19
N ILE A 48 19.13 -15.52 22.68
CA ILE A 48 18.15 -14.45 22.44
C ILE A 48 17.26 -14.25 23.66
N VAL A 49 17.33 -13.06 24.27
CA VAL A 49 16.34 -12.63 25.26
C VAL A 49 15.28 -11.75 24.63
N VAL A 50 14.07 -11.83 25.17
CA VAL A 50 12.93 -11.04 24.75
C VAL A 50 12.63 -10.01 25.84
N ILE A 51 12.72 -8.72 25.51
CA ILE A 51 12.24 -7.65 26.38
C ILE A 51 10.82 -7.31 25.91
N GLU A 52 9.84 -7.52 26.78
CA GLU A 52 8.43 -7.19 26.52
C GLU A 52 8.24 -5.68 26.74
N PHE A 53 7.70 -4.98 25.75
CA PHE A 53 7.19 -3.63 25.93
C PHE A 53 5.75 -3.74 26.40
N ASP A 54 5.52 -3.57 27.70
CA ASP A 54 4.16 -3.55 28.21
C ASP A 54 3.41 -2.33 27.64
N ASP A 55 2.13 -2.52 27.29
CA ASP A 55 1.30 -1.50 26.65
C ASP A 55 1.41 -0.16 27.42
N PRO A 56 1.91 0.92 26.78
CA PRO A 56 1.91 2.23 27.41
C PRO A 56 0.47 2.71 27.58
N TYR A 57 0.24 3.56 28.58
CA TYR A 57 -1.07 4.19 28.80
C TYR A 57 -0.92 5.67 29.10
N ASP A 58 -1.92 6.45 28.70
CA ASP A 58 -1.94 7.89 28.91
C ASP A 58 -2.18 8.25 30.39
N ASP A 59 -2.20 9.55 30.71
CA ASP A 59 -2.38 10.01 32.09
C ASP A 59 -3.78 9.75 32.64
N ASP A 60 -4.75 9.53 31.76
CA ASP A 60 -6.12 9.11 32.07
C ASP A 60 -6.23 7.60 32.32
N GLY A 61 -5.13 6.85 32.20
CA GLY A 61 -5.10 5.41 32.39
C GLY A 61 -5.66 4.64 31.19
N LEU A 62 -5.77 5.24 30.01
CA LEU A 62 -6.22 4.54 28.81
C LEU A 62 -5.02 3.89 28.11
N GLU A 63 -5.08 2.58 27.96
CA GLU A 63 -4.09 1.81 27.21
C GLU A 63 -4.02 2.31 25.76
N ILE A 64 -2.83 2.77 25.38
CA ILE A 64 -2.48 3.16 24.04
C ILE A 64 -2.21 1.85 23.30
N ASN A 65 -3.28 1.22 22.84
CA ASN A 65 -3.22 -0.06 22.15
C ASN A 65 -2.32 0.07 20.91
N ILE A 66 -1.12 -0.53 20.98
CA ILE A 66 -0.07 -0.44 19.96
C ILE A 66 -0.30 -1.37 18.78
N TYR A 67 -1.26 -2.32 18.84
CA TYR A 67 -1.63 -3.24 17.73
C TYR A 67 -2.14 -2.54 16.45
N PHE A 68 -2.20 -1.22 16.42
CA PHE A 68 -2.56 -0.43 15.23
C PHE A 68 -1.36 0.17 14.51
N CYS A 69 -0.20 0.18 15.15
CA CYS A 69 1.08 0.46 14.53
C CYS A 69 1.81 -0.89 14.46
N ASP A 70 2.59 -1.18 13.42
CA ASP A 70 3.43 -2.40 13.31
C ASP A 70 4.60 -2.37 14.33
N TYR A 71 4.31 -2.05 15.58
CA TYR A 71 5.26 -2.03 16.66
C TYR A 71 5.40 -3.46 17.16
N ASN A 72 6.54 -4.09 16.91
CA ASN A 72 6.85 -5.37 17.55
C ASN A 72 6.88 -5.15 19.06
N ASP A 73 5.90 -5.71 19.79
CA ASP A 73 5.78 -5.68 21.26
C ASP A 73 6.98 -6.32 22.00
N PHE A 74 7.97 -6.80 21.25
CA PHE A 74 9.10 -7.56 21.71
C PHE A 74 10.40 -7.01 21.12
N ARG A 75 11.36 -6.64 21.97
CA ARG A 75 12.76 -6.42 21.56
C ARG A 75 13.52 -7.72 21.77
N HIS A 76 13.97 -8.31 20.67
CA HIS A 76 14.92 -9.41 20.70
C HIS A 76 16.33 -8.85 20.90
N VAL A 77 17.02 -9.29 21.95
CA VAL A 77 18.39 -8.89 22.25
C VAL A 77 19.26 -10.13 22.28
N ASP A 78 20.32 -10.13 21.47
CA ASP A 78 21.31 -11.20 21.46
C ASP A 78 22.30 -11.00 22.62
N LEU A 79 22.58 -12.08 23.35
CA LEU A 79 23.55 -12.14 24.45
C LEU A 79 24.92 -12.65 24.00
N LYS A 80 25.15 -12.94 22.72
CA LYS A 80 26.45 -13.45 22.21
C LYS A 80 27.64 -12.58 22.62
N ASP A 81 27.47 -11.26 22.64
CA ASP A 81 28.54 -10.30 22.95
C ASP A 81 28.73 -10.04 24.45
N VAL A 82 27.94 -10.67 25.32
CA VAL A 82 28.09 -10.49 26.77
C VAL A 82 29.20 -11.40 27.29
N GLU A 83 30.32 -10.79 27.66
CA GLU A 83 31.41 -11.47 28.36
C GLU A 83 30.98 -11.85 29.78
N THR A 84 31.33 -13.06 30.22
CA THR A 84 31.06 -13.54 31.58
C THR A 84 32.37 -13.78 32.31
N ALA A 85 32.43 -13.44 33.59
CA ALA A 85 33.55 -13.74 34.46
C ALA A 85 33.45 -15.16 35.04
N GLU A 86 34.56 -15.69 35.56
CA GLU A 86 34.58 -17.00 36.24
C GLU A 86 33.59 -17.03 37.41
N THR A 87 33.52 -15.94 38.17
CA THR A 87 32.56 -15.72 39.25
C THR A 87 31.91 -14.35 39.11
N PHE A 88 30.64 -14.23 39.45
CA PHE A 88 29.91 -12.96 39.43
C PHE A 88 28.84 -12.92 40.51
N GLN A 89 28.68 -11.80 41.18
CA GLN A 89 27.60 -11.57 42.13
C GLN A 89 26.92 -10.24 41.78
N ALA A 90 25.67 -10.29 41.32
CA ALA A 90 24.84 -9.10 41.14
C ALA A 90 24.55 -8.42 42.49
N ILE A 91 24.45 -9.23 43.54
CA ILE A 91 24.30 -8.77 44.92
C ILE A 91 25.32 -9.53 45.78
N PRO A 92 26.17 -8.84 46.56
CA PRO A 92 27.09 -9.51 47.47
C PRO A 92 26.35 -10.46 48.42
N GLU A 93 26.84 -11.68 48.56
CA GLU A 93 26.16 -12.73 49.34
C GLU A 93 25.86 -12.31 50.79
N ASP A 94 26.77 -11.57 51.43
CA ASP A 94 26.62 -11.04 52.79
C ASP A 94 25.55 -9.95 52.93
N LYS A 95 25.07 -9.41 51.80
CA LYS A 95 24.01 -8.39 51.75
C LYS A 95 22.64 -8.95 51.47
N ILE A 96 22.53 -10.08 50.75
CA ILE A 96 21.25 -10.64 50.26
C ILE A 96 20.22 -10.70 51.40
N LEU A 97 20.56 -11.37 52.50
CA LEU A 97 19.64 -11.58 53.62
C LEU A 97 19.40 -10.34 54.50
N LEU A 98 20.14 -9.25 54.27
CA LEU A 98 19.98 -7.97 54.97
C LEU A 98 19.03 -7.00 54.26
N LEU A 99 18.72 -7.26 52.99
CA LEU A 99 17.82 -6.42 52.20
C LEU A 99 16.37 -6.59 52.67
N LYS A 100 15.55 -5.55 52.51
CA LYS A 100 14.12 -5.61 52.80
C LYS A 100 13.40 -6.71 52.00
N ALA A 101 13.89 -7.03 50.81
CA ALA A 101 13.43 -8.15 49.97
C ALA A 101 13.55 -9.52 50.66
N SER A 102 14.49 -9.65 51.61
CA SER A 102 14.77 -10.88 52.36
C SER A 102 14.11 -10.96 53.73
N ARG A 103 13.27 -9.98 54.09
CA ARG A 103 12.57 -9.99 55.37
C ARG A 103 11.70 -11.22 55.56
N GLU A 104 11.60 -11.69 56.80
CA GLU A 104 10.66 -12.74 57.19
C GLU A 104 9.22 -12.27 56.97
N VAL A 105 8.41 -13.08 56.28
CA VAL A 105 6.99 -12.83 56.03
C VAL A 105 6.17 -13.78 56.90
N THR A 106 5.45 -13.22 57.86
CA THR A 106 4.59 -13.97 58.79
C THR A 106 3.36 -14.55 58.10
N THR A 107 2.75 -15.59 58.69
CA THR A 107 1.48 -16.13 58.20
C THR A 107 0.35 -15.12 58.14
N GLU A 108 0.30 -14.15 59.04
CA GLU A 108 -0.68 -13.07 59.02
C GLU A 108 -0.49 -12.18 57.78
N GLN A 109 0.75 -11.88 57.42
CA GLN A 109 1.07 -11.12 56.20
C GLN A 109 0.78 -11.94 54.94
N ILE A 110 1.08 -13.25 54.95
CA ILE A 110 0.73 -14.16 53.84
C ILE A 110 -0.79 -14.21 53.66
N ALA A 111 -1.54 -14.37 54.76
CA ALA A 111 -3.00 -14.35 54.73
C ALA A 111 -3.55 -13.01 54.24
N GLU A 112 -2.93 -11.89 54.63
CA GLU A 112 -3.30 -10.55 54.16
C GLU A 112 -3.05 -10.37 52.65
N LEU A 113 -1.91 -10.86 52.14
CA LEU A 113 -1.64 -10.92 50.69
C LEU A 113 -2.66 -11.80 49.96
N GLY A 114 -2.99 -12.96 50.54
CA GLY A 114 -3.95 -13.93 49.97
C GLY A 114 -5.39 -13.42 49.86
N LYS A 115 -5.75 -12.34 50.58
CA LYS A 115 -7.03 -11.64 50.36
C LYS A 115 -7.10 -10.95 48.99
N CYS A 116 -5.96 -10.74 48.34
CA CYS A 116 -5.85 -10.23 47.00
C CYS A 116 -5.04 -11.21 46.14
N LYS A 117 -5.71 -12.19 45.56
CA LYS A 117 -5.10 -13.31 44.82
C LYS A 117 -4.08 -12.85 43.76
N THR A 118 -4.40 -11.77 43.04
CA THR A 118 -3.48 -11.22 42.03
C THR A 118 -2.16 -10.76 42.68
N ILE A 119 -2.21 -10.12 43.86
CA ILE A 119 -1.03 -9.62 44.58
C ILE A 119 -0.24 -10.76 45.23
N GLU A 120 -0.92 -11.81 45.71
CA GLU A 120 -0.26 -13.02 46.21
C GLU A 120 0.67 -13.63 45.14
N ASN A 121 0.19 -13.72 43.89
CA ASN A 121 0.99 -14.19 42.76
C ASN A 121 2.16 -13.25 42.42
N GLU A 122 2.02 -11.95 42.65
CA GLU A 122 3.03 -10.93 42.33
C GLU A 122 4.09 -10.73 43.42
N ARG A 123 3.97 -11.38 44.58
CA ARG A 123 4.98 -11.31 45.65
C ARG A 123 6.39 -11.62 45.13
N MET A 124 6.51 -12.65 44.30
CA MET A 124 7.81 -13.10 43.79
C MET A 124 8.44 -12.08 42.82
N TYR A 125 7.64 -11.42 42.00
CA TYR A 125 8.13 -10.36 41.13
C TYR A 125 8.45 -9.09 41.92
N ALA A 126 7.76 -8.82 43.04
CA ALA A 126 8.13 -7.76 43.96
C ALA A 126 9.54 -7.97 44.55
N GLU A 127 9.86 -9.21 44.92
CA GLU A 127 11.21 -9.56 45.38
C GLU A 127 12.24 -9.39 44.29
N LEU A 128 11.94 -9.85 43.06
CA LEU A 128 12.81 -9.64 41.91
C LEU A 128 13.08 -8.15 41.66
N LEU A 129 12.04 -7.31 41.66
CA LEU A 129 12.16 -5.85 41.52
C LEU A 129 13.03 -5.22 42.60
N ALA A 130 12.89 -5.67 43.84
CA ALA A 130 13.70 -5.18 44.96
C ALA A 130 15.18 -5.52 44.76
N TYR A 131 15.48 -6.76 44.37
CA TYR A 131 16.85 -7.18 44.06
C TYR A 131 17.41 -6.47 42.82
N THR A 132 16.59 -6.25 41.78
CA THR A 132 17.00 -5.46 40.61
C THR A 132 17.28 -4.00 40.99
N ALA A 133 16.44 -3.37 41.82
CA ALA A 133 16.69 -2.00 42.30
C ALA A 133 18.03 -1.91 43.06
N PHE A 134 18.30 -2.88 43.94
CA PHE A 134 19.59 -2.94 44.61
C PHE A 134 20.76 -3.13 43.64
N PHE A 135 20.62 -4.01 42.64
CA PHE A 135 21.65 -4.19 41.61
C PHE A 135 21.92 -2.90 40.83
N VAL A 136 20.87 -2.19 40.41
CA VAL A 136 20.96 -1.00 39.54
C VAL A 136 21.55 0.20 40.26
N ASP A 137 21.05 0.56 41.45
CA ASP A 137 21.46 1.79 42.14
C ASP A 137 21.67 1.63 43.66
N GLN A 138 21.75 0.38 44.14
CA GLN A 138 21.92 0.05 45.57
C GLN A 138 20.72 0.49 46.44
N SER A 139 19.55 0.72 45.85
CA SER A 139 18.33 1.02 46.60
C SER A 139 17.79 -0.21 47.31
N ASP A 140 17.84 -0.19 48.65
CA ASP A 140 17.18 -1.19 49.50
C ASP A 140 15.70 -0.84 49.70
N ILE A 141 14.87 -1.38 48.82
CA ILE A 141 13.43 -1.17 48.82
C ILE A 141 12.66 -2.48 48.99
N TYR A 142 11.43 -2.38 49.48
CA TYR A 142 10.40 -3.39 49.24
C TYR A 142 9.26 -2.75 48.46
N PRO A 143 8.92 -3.21 47.23
CA PRO A 143 7.95 -2.55 46.38
C PRO A 143 6.58 -2.35 47.03
N SER A 144 6.03 -1.15 46.87
CA SER A 144 4.63 -0.86 47.11
C SER A 144 3.78 -1.46 45.97
N LEU A 145 3.30 -2.68 46.17
CA LEU A 145 2.33 -3.32 45.28
C LEU A 145 1.02 -2.53 45.24
N THR A 146 0.63 -1.86 46.34
CA THR A 146 -0.51 -0.94 46.33
C THR A 146 -0.31 0.20 45.33
N HIS A 147 0.87 0.82 45.26
CA HIS A 147 1.18 1.85 44.27
C HIS A 147 1.16 1.29 42.84
N LEU A 148 1.86 0.18 42.61
CA LEU A 148 1.96 -0.45 41.27
C LEU A 148 0.58 -0.84 40.71
N PHE A 149 -0.31 -1.40 41.54
CA PHE A 149 -1.67 -1.74 41.11
C PHE A 149 -2.57 -0.51 40.98
N SER A 150 -2.48 0.43 41.93
CA SER A 150 -3.35 1.61 41.92
C SER A 150 -3.03 2.57 40.78
N ASN A 151 -1.78 2.64 40.33
CA ASN A 151 -1.36 3.54 39.27
C ASN A 151 -1.36 2.90 37.87
N GLY A 152 -1.76 1.63 37.76
CA GLY A 152 -1.96 0.90 36.50
C GLY A 152 -3.09 1.41 35.61
N PRO A 153 -3.24 0.83 34.41
CA PRO A 153 -4.26 1.25 33.45
C PRO A 153 -5.68 1.09 34.02
N LYS A 154 -6.56 1.99 33.58
CA LYS A 154 -7.97 2.13 33.99
C LYS A 154 -8.93 1.77 32.90
N TYR A 155 -8.51 1.95 31.64
CA TYR A 155 -9.34 1.74 30.48
C TYR A 155 -8.53 1.06 29.38
N GLN A 156 -9.22 0.29 28.54
CA GLN A 156 -8.65 -0.23 27.31
C GLN A 156 -9.61 -0.03 26.14
N TRP A 157 -9.06 -0.04 24.93
CA TRP A 157 -9.85 0.01 23.72
C TRP A 157 -10.22 -1.39 23.26
N TYR A 158 -11.51 -1.61 23.02
CA TYR A 158 -12.01 -2.82 22.38
C TYR A 158 -12.44 -2.54 20.95
N LYS A 159 -12.19 -3.51 20.07
CA LYS A 159 -12.81 -3.57 18.75
C LYS A 159 -14.03 -4.49 18.82
N THR A 160 -15.13 -4.05 18.25
CA THR A 160 -16.26 -4.94 17.96
C THR A 160 -16.69 -4.72 16.52
N ASN A 161 -17.00 -5.80 15.81
CA ASN A 161 -17.63 -5.70 14.52
C ASN A 161 -19.14 -5.79 14.73
N ILE A 162 -19.87 -4.74 14.34
CA ILE A 162 -21.34 -4.72 14.34
C ILE A 162 -21.76 -4.41 12.92
N ASP A 163 -22.48 -5.35 12.31
CA ASP A 163 -23.00 -5.25 10.93
C ASP A 163 -21.91 -4.95 9.88
N GLY A 164 -20.75 -5.61 10.00
CA GLY A 164 -19.63 -5.43 9.07
C GLY A 164 -18.78 -4.17 9.33
N THR A 165 -19.19 -3.30 10.26
CA THR A 165 -18.43 -2.09 10.64
C THR A 165 -17.64 -2.33 11.92
N ASN A 166 -16.33 -2.05 11.88
CA ASN A 166 -15.47 -2.14 13.06
C ASN A 166 -15.62 -0.87 13.92
N TYR A 167 -16.15 -1.01 15.12
CA TYR A 167 -16.23 0.06 16.13
C TYR A 167 -15.12 -0.11 17.16
N LYS A 168 -14.47 1.00 17.50
CA LYS A 168 -13.53 1.09 18.62
C LYS A 168 -14.24 1.79 19.78
N TYR A 169 -14.34 1.14 20.94
CA TYR A 169 -14.96 1.75 22.13
C TYR A 169 -14.07 1.58 23.37
N LYS A 170 -14.07 2.62 24.20
CA LYS A 170 -13.33 2.68 25.46
C LYS A 170 -14.12 1.88 26.50
N SER A 171 -13.48 0.91 27.14
CA SER A 171 -14.08 0.12 28.21
C SER A 171 -13.22 0.22 29.47
N ALA A 172 -13.87 0.23 30.63
CA ALA A 172 -13.17 0.17 31.90
C ALA A 172 -12.50 -1.20 32.06
N LEU A 173 -11.26 -1.19 32.54
CA LEU A 173 -10.59 -2.41 32.95
C LEU A 173 -11.18 -2.92 34.26
N ASP A 174 -11.16 -4.24 34.41
CA ASP A 174 -11.49 -4.89 35.68
C ASP A 174 -10.20 -5.37 36.36
N TYR A 175 -9.31 -4.40 36.60
CA TYR A 175 -7.99 -4.57 37.20
C TYR A 175 -8.11 -4.57 38.73
N ASN A 176 -8.45 -5.75 39.25
CA ASN A 176 -8.88 -5.97 40.63
C ASN A 176 -8.16 -7.19 41.27
N CYS A 177 -8.46 -7.47 42.54
CA CYS A 177 -7.82 -8.54 43.32
C CYS A 177 -8.17 -9.98 42.94
N GLN A 178 -9.17 -10.20 42.09
CA GLN A 178 -9.75 -11.52 41.78
C GLN A 178 -9.52 -11.96 40.33
N ARG A 179 -9.11 -11.07 39.42
CA ARG A 179 -8.91 -11.37 37.99
C ARG A 179 -7.43 -11.42 37.60
N ASP A 180 -7.09 -12.37 36.73
CA ASP A 180 -5.73 -12.64 36.24
C ASP A 180 -5.26 -11.63 35.15
N TYR A 181 -5.37 -10.33 35.41
CA TYR A 181 -4.71 -9.28 34.59
C TYR A 181 -3.34 -8.90 35.16
N TYR A 182 -2.61 -9.90 35.65
CA TYR A 182 -1.41 -9.71 36.45
C TYR A 182 -0.24 -9.06 35.68
N GLN A 183 -0.26 -9.05 34.35
CA GLN A 183 0.81 -8.45 33.55
C GLN A 183 0.78 -6.91 33.55
N LYS A 184 -0.36 -6.27 33.88
CA LYS A 184 -0.58 -4.83 33.63
C LYS A 184 0.13 -3.88 34.60
N TYR A 185 0.60 -4.33 35.78
CA TYR A 185 1.43 -3.45 36.63
C TYR A 185 2.81 -3.20 36.04
N ARG A 186 3.26 -4.02 35.07
CA ARG A 186 4.59 -3.85 34.47
C ARG A 186 4.69 -2.56 33.66
N SER A 187 3.61 -2.18 32.95
CA SER A 187 3.47 -0.85 32.35
C SER A 187 3.58 0.28 33.39
N THR A 188 3.15 0.03 34.64
CA THR A 188 3.27 1.01 35.74
C THR A 188 4.70 1.19 36.20
N ILE A 189 5.50 0.12 36.21
CA ILE A 189 6.94 0.20 36.51
C ILE A 189 7.62 1.09 35.47
N PHE A 190 7.34 0.88 34.19
CA PHE A 190 7.88 1.71 33.13
C PHE A 190 7.51 3.19 33.33
N LYS A 191 6.21 3.49 33.51
CA LYS A 191 5.71 4.88 33.56
C LYS A 191 6.03 5.62 34.87
N TYR A 192 5.85 4.97 36.01
CA TYR A 192 5.92 5.61 37.34
C TYR A 192 7.07 5.09 38.20
N GLY A 193 7.74 4.01 37.79
CA GLY A 193 8.73 3.34 38.61
C GLY A 193 8.11 2.57 39.79
N VAL A 194 8.99 2.12 40.65
CA VAL A 194 8.71 1.36 41.87
C VAL A 194 9.03 2.21 43.08
N ILE A 195 8.05 2.35 43.96
CA ILE A 195 8.17 3.11 45.21
C ILE A 195 8.30 2.13 46.37
N ASP A 196 9.13 2.46 47.36
CA ASP A 196 9.24 1.68 48.59
C ASP A 196 7.94 1.72 49.41
N GLU A 197 7.56 0.60 50.00
CA GLU A 197 6.33 0.52 50.79
C GLU A 197 6.32 1.42 52.05
N SER A 198 7.47 1.92 52.51
CA SER A 198 7.48 2.92 53.60
C SER A 198 6.94 4.28 53.16
N CYS A 199 7.00 4.59 51.85
CA CYS A 199 6.41 5.77 51.26
C CYS A 199 4.90 5.57 51.02
N ILE A 200 4.52 4.48 50.36
CA ILE A 200 3.11 4.09 50.15
C ILE A 200 2.91 2.66 50.70
N PRO A 201 2.32 2.51 51.90
CA PRO A 201 2.14 1.19 52.51
C PRO A 201 1.32 0.22 51.66
N ASN A 202 1.71 -1.05 51.69
CA ASN A 202 0.97 -2.15 51.09
C ASN A 202 -0.37 -2.39 51.81
N ASN A 203 -1.35 -1.56 51.48
CA ASN A 203 -2.74 -1.66 51.92
C ASN A 203 -3.63 -1.96 50.70
N PHE A 204 -4.17 -3.18 50.65
CA PHE A 204 -4.95 -3.67 49.51
C PHE A 204 -6.45 -3.46 49.69
N THR A 205 -6.92 -2.92 50.82
CA THR A 205 -8.36 -2.73 51.08
C THR A 205 -9.03 -1.76 50.12
N GLN A 206 -8.25 -0.93 49.42
CA GLN A 206 -8.72 0.03 48.42
C GLN A 206 -8.76 -0.56 47.00
N ILE A 207 -8.26 -1.78 46.82
CA ILE A 207 -8.29 -2.47 45.54
C ILE A 207 -9.60 -3.27 45.45
N PRO A 208 -10.42 -3.07 44.40
CA PRO A 208 -11.65 -3.82 44.23
C PRO A 208 -11.40 -5.33 44.31
N GLY A 209 -12.34 -6.08 44.88
CA GLY A 209 -12.24 -7.52 45.00
C GLY A 209 -11.39 -8.03 46.17
N TYR A 210 -10.84 -7.14 47.00
CA TYR A 210 -10.13 -7.52 48.22
C TYR A 210 -11.03 -8.36 49.15
N ASP A 211 -10.43 -9.40 49.77
CA ASP A 211 -11.08 -10.34 50.70
C ASP A 211 -12.27 -11.10 50.07
N GLY A 212 -12.14 -11.44 48.79
CA GLY A 212 -13.14 -12.22 48.04
C GLY A 212 -14.44 -11.46 47.74
N GLN A 213 -14.47 -10.14 47.97
CA GLN A 213 -15.63 -9.32 47.63
C GLN A 213 -15.87 -9.32 46.10
N SER A 214 -17.12 -9.27 45.66
CA SER A 214 -17.42 -9.01 44.25
C SER A 214 -17.10 -7.55 43.95
N GLY A 215 -15.93 -7.26 43.41
CA GLY A 215 -15.55 -5.93 42.93
C GLY A 215 -15.39 -5.95 41.43
N GLU A 216 -16.14 -5.09 40.73
CA GLU A 216 -15.82 -4.71 39.35
C GLU A 216 -15.06 -3.37 39.38
N GLY A 217 -14.15 -3.16 38.43
CA GLY A 217 -13.43 -1.93 38.20
C GLY A 217 -11.94 -1.99 38.56
N THR A 218 -11.33 -0.82 38.64
CA THR A 218 -9.91 -0.64 38.94
C THR A 218 -9.72 0.17 40.22
N ALA A 219 -8.62 -0.05 40.93
CA ALA A 219 -8.26 0.77 42.08
C ALA A 219 -8.09 2.25 41.69
N GLN A 220 -8.42 3.17 42.60
CA GLN A 220 -8.24 4.60 42.37
C GLN A 220 -6.75 4.95 42.27
N LYS A 221 -6.38 5.77 41.27
CA LYS A 221 -5.00 6.28 41.12
C LYS A 221 -4.57 7.02 42.38
N LEU A 222 -3.39 6.68 42.89
CA LEU A 222 -2.76 7.38 44.01
C LEU A 222 -1.99 8.60 43.50
N LEU A 223 -1.83 9.59 44.37
CA LEU A 223 -1.01 10.76 44.10
C LEU A 223 0.47 10.39 44.15
N ASP A 224 1.30 11.13 43.40
CA ASP A 224 2.77 11.00 43.39
C ASP A 224 3.39 11.64 44.66
N GLU A 225 2.90 11.24 45.83
CA GLU A 225 3.36 11.70 47.13
C GLU A 225 3.30 10.56 48.16
N CYS A 226 4.23 10.56 49.11
CA CYS A 226 4.22 9.57 50.18
C CYS A 226 3.06 9.82 51.16
N ALA A 227 2.43 8.74 51.63
CA ALA A 227 1.36 8.81 52.62
C ALA A 227 1.81 9.41 53.96
N ASN A 228 3.11 9.26 54.29
CA ASN A 228 3.73 9.81 55.48
C ASN A 228 4.49 11.09 55.15
N SER A 229 4.09 12.22 55.76
CA SER A 229 4.80 13.50 55.62
C SER A 229 6.25 13.36 56.11
N GLY A 230 7.22 13.50 55.20
CA GLY A 230 8.65 13.46 55.51
C GLY A 230 9.44 12.37 54.80
N VAL A 231 8.78 11.41 54.15
CA VAL A 231 9.43 10.49 53.20
C VAL A 231 9.41 11.12 51.82
N GLN A 232 10.54 11.07 51.10
CA GLN A 232 10.63 11.57 49.74
C GLN A 232 10.02 10.56 48.76
N TYR A 233 9.19 11.05 47.84
CA TYR A 233 8.72 10.25 46.71
C TYR A 233 9.88 10.05 45.73
N ASP A 234 10.45 8.85 45.71
CA ASP A 234 11.68 8.50 45.00
C ASP A 234 11.49 7.20 44.19
N PRO A 235 10.87 7.28 43.00
CA PRO A 235 10.61 6.11 42.17
C PRO A 235 11.90 5.51 41.62
N LYS A 236 12.06 4.20 41.81
CA LYS A 236 13.17 3.39 41.29
C LYS A 236 12.75 2.65 40.03
N LEU A 237 13.70 2.30 39.17
CA LEU A 237 13.42 1.52 37.95
C LEU A 237 12.37 2.17 37.02
N LYS A 238 12.19 3.49 37.08
CA LYS A 238 11.36 4.20 36.09
C LYS A 238 12.01 4.03 34.70
N GLY A 239 11.20 3.75 33.69
CA GLY A 239 11.67 3.38 32.36
C GLY A 239 12.11 1.91 32.22
N TYR A 240 11.94 1.07 33.24
CA TYR A 240 12.24 -0.36 33.13
C TYR A 240 11.01 -1.14 32.67
N GLY A 241 11.23 -2.14 31.83
CA GLY A 241 10.25 -3.14 31.41
C GLY A 241 10.62 -4.53 31.90
N SER A 242 9.73 -5.49 31.65
CA SER A 242 9.99 -6.89 31.92
C SER A 242 10.64 -7.58 30.72
N GLY A 243 11.56 -8.49 30.99
CA GLY A 243 12.15 -9.36 29.97
C GLY A 243 12.06 -10.81 30.40
N TYR A 244 12.07 -11.70 29.41
CA TYR A 244 12.21 -13.12 29.64
C TYR A 244 13.14 -13.76 28.64
N LEU A 245 13.73 -14.88 29.03
CA LEU A 245 14.42 -15.81 28.16
C LEU A 245 13.73 -17.17 28.25
N ARG A 246 13.65 -17.87 27.13
CA ARG A 246 13.17 -19.26 27.07
C ARG A 246 14.35 -20.15 26.76
N TYR A 247 14.37 -21.35 27.33
CA TYR A 247 15.33 -22.38 26.94
C TYR A 247 16.81 -22.03 27.20
N GLY A 248 17.08 -21.27 28.27
CA GLY A 248 18.44 -20.82 28.61
C GLY A 248 19.27 -21.92 29.26
N ASN A 249 20.48 -22.16 28.76
CA ASN A 249 21.44 -23.02 29.43
C ASN A 249 22.27 -22.24 30.47
N THR A 250 23.22 -22.91 31.12
CA THR A 250 24.11 -22.30 32.12
C THR A 250 24.81 -21.04 31.59
N THR A 251 25.35 -21.09 30.38
CA THR A 251 26.05 -19.95 29.76
C THR A 251 25.10 -18.77 29.51
N THR A 252 23.92 -19.04 28.95
CA THR A 252 22.89 -18.02 28.72
C THR A 252 22.46 -17.35 30.02
N LEU A 253 22.21 -18.13 31.08
CA LEU A 253 21.81 -17.59 32.39
C LEU A 253 22.92 -16.71 32.98
N LYS A 254 24.19 -17.10 32.89
CA LYS A 254 25.33 -16.27 33.33
C LYS A 254 25.38 -14.94 32.57
N LYS A 255 25.21 -14.97 31.24
CA LYS A 255 25.17 -13.77 30.40
C LYS A 255 24.00 -12.85 30.78
N ALA A 256 22.80 -13.41 30.95
CA ALA A 256 21.62 -12.66 31.36
C ALA A 256 21.79 -12.03 32.76
N ILE A 257 22.36 -12.77 33.73
CA ILE A 257 22.66 -12.26 35.07
C ILE A 257 23.68 -11.12 35.01
N THR A 258 24.72 -11.25 34.18
CA THR A 258 25.74 -10.20 34.01
C THR A 258 25.13 -8.90 33.49
N LYS A 259 24.24 -9.02 32.50
CA LYS A 259 23.69 -7.86 31.78
C LYS A 259 22.53 -7.20 32.52
N TYR A 260 21.63 -7.99 33.10
CA TYR A 260 20.36 -7.50 33.66
C TYR A 260 20.25 -7.69 35.18
N GLY A 261 21.21 -8.35 35.81
CA GLY A 261 21.22 -8.58 37.25
C GLY A 261 20.40 -9.82 37.65
N PRO A 262 19.72 -9.78 38.82
CA PRO A 262 18.98 -10.93 39.32
C PRO A 262 17.95 -11.48 38.34
N LEU A 263 17.84 -12.81 38.24
CA LEU A 263 16.86 -13.50 37.40
C LEU A 263 15.91 -14.33 38.26
N TYR A 264 14.62 -14.34 37.93
CA TYR A 264 13.67 -15.30 38.47
C TYR A 264 13.55 -16.50 37.53
N VAL A 265 14.04 -17.66 37.96
CA VAL A 265 14.29 -18.84 37.10
C VAL A 265 13.42 -20.01 37.54
N SER A 266 12.83 -20.68 36.55
CA SER A 266 12.35 -22.06 36.67
C SER A 266 13.04 -22.92 35.62
N GLY A 267 13.30 -24.18 35.94
CA GLY A 267 14.08 -25.03 35.07
C GLY A 267 14.23 -26.46 35.58
N SER A 268 15.05 -27.21 34.87
CA SER A 268 15.34 -28.60 35.09
C SER A 268 16.84 -28.88 35.19
N TYR A 269 17.14 -29.91 35.96
CA TYR A 269 18.40 -30.63 35.94
C TYR A 269 18.29 -31.65 34.81
N VAL A 270 19.21 -31.60 33.84
CA VAL A 270 19.16 -32.51 32.70
C VAL A 270 20.47 -33.29 32.57
N LYS A 271 20.32 -34.55 32.20
CA LYS A 271 21.40 -35.50 31.96
C LYS A 271 21.51 -35.76 30.46
N LYS A 272 22.73 -35.83 29.96
CA LYS A 272 23.00 -36.23 28.58
C LYS A 272 22.72 -37.72 28.42
N ASP A 273 21.96 -38.08 27.39
CA ASP A 273 21.74 -39.47 27.05
C ASP A 273 23.03 -40.12 26.55
N ASP A 274 23.21 -41.42 26.82
CA ASP A 274 24.33 -42.20 26.28
C ASP A 274 24.27 -42.32 24.74
N SER A 275 23.10 -42.08 24.14
CA SER A 275 22.96 -41.86 22.69
C SER A 275 23.47 -40.47 22.32
N GLU A 276 24.27 -40.36 21.26
CA GLU A 276 25.02 -39.15 20.88
C GLU A 276 24.20 -37.85 20.73
N THR A 277 22.86 -37.87 20.79
CA THR A 277 22.00 -36.76 20.36
C THR A 277 20.83 -36.42 21.31
N GLY A 278 20.89 -36.72 22.62
CA GLY A 278 19.74 -36.48 23.53
C GLY A 278 20.07 -35.96 24.93
N PHE A 279 19.10 -35.29 25.56
CA PHE A 279 19.07 -34.97 26.99
C PHE A 279 17.73 -35.39 27.58
N HIS A 280 17.73 -35.88 28.81
CA HIS A 280 16.51 -36.09 29.59
C HIS A 280 16.56 -35.35 30.93
N GLU A 281 15.38 -34.95 31.39
CA GLU A 281 15.18 -34.31 32.69
C GLU A 281 15.27 -35.34 33.82
N VAL A 282 16.12 -35.07 34.81
CA VAL A 282 16.29 -35.90 36.02
C VAL A 282 15.71 -35.25 37.27
N GLY A 283 15.34 -33.97 37.18
CA GLY A 283 14.63 -33.26 38.24
C GLY A 283 14.36 -31.80 37.87
N ASP A 284 13.58 -31.13 38.70
CA ASP A 284 13.18 -29.75 38.49
C ASP A 284 13.56 -28.84 39.66
N PHE A 285 13.72 -27.56 39.35
CA PHE A 285 13.72 -26.49 40.33
C PHE A 285 12.77 -25.38 39.89
N TYR A 286 11.94 -24.96 40.82
CA TYR A 286 10.90 -23.97 40.56
C TYR A 286 11.13 -22.72 41.40
N ARG A 287 10.92 -21.56 40.77
CA ARG A 287 10.75 -20.27 41.44
C ARG A 287 11.95 -19.80 42.28
N LYS A 288 13.16 -19.90 41.74
CA LYS A 288 14.39 -19.46 42.42
C LYS A 288 14.89 -18.13 41.86
N ILE A 289 15.38 -17.23 42.71
CA ILE A 289 16.01 -15.98 42.26
C ILE A 289 17.52 -16.21 42.18
N PHE A 290 18.10 -16.11 40.99
CA PHE A 290 19.53 -16.26 40.76
C PHE A 290 20.18 -14.88 40.87
N THR A 291 21.13 -14.72 41.78
CA THR A 291 21.81 -13.43 42.04
C THR A 291 23.28 -13.43 41.62
N GLY A 292 23.78 -14.54 41.10
CA GLY A 292 25.18 -14.70 40.73
C GLY A 292 25.59 -16.15 40.56
N TRP A 293 26.89 -16.38 40.44
CA TRP A 293 27.50 -17.69 40.47
C TRP A 293 28.95 -17.60 40.96
N ASP A 294 29.45 -18.73 41.44
CA ASP A 294 30.86 -18.95 41.72
C ASP A 294 31.37 -20.20 40.97
N THR A 295 32.49 -20.78 41.43
CA THR A 295 33.09 -21.97 40.83
C THR A 295 32.21 -23.22 40.96
N ASP A 296 31.37 -23.30 41.98
CA ASP A 296 30.64 -24.54 42.25
C ASP A 296 29.20 -24.49 41.73
N GLY A 297 28.61 -23.30 41.52
CA GLY A 297 27.25 -23.21 40.99
C GLY A 297 26.63 -21.81 40.99
N PHE A 298 25.34 -21.75 40.66
CA PHE A 298 24.54 -20.52 40.80
C PHE A 298 24.22 -20.24 42.26
N ILE A 299 24.34 -18.98 42.66
CA ILE A 299 23.92 -18.47 43.97
C ILE A 299 22.44 -18.11 43.86
N THR A 300 21.62 -18.71 44.71
CA THR A 300 20.16 -18.54 44.68
C THR A 300 19.63 -17.93 45.96
N VAL A 301 18.49 -17.27 45.86
CA VAL A 301 17.66 -16.89 47.01
C VAL A 301 16.39 -17.73 46.97
N GLU A 302 16.12 -18.41 48.08
CA GLU A 302 15.06 -19.40 48.20
C GLU A 302 14.17 -19.12 49.41
N ASP A 303 12.90 -19.51 49.31
CA ASP A 303 11.97 -19.54 50.44
C ASP A 303 12.32 -20.70 51.37
N GLU A 304 12.34 -20.41 52.67
CA GLU A 304 12.44 -21.39 53.74
C GLU A 304 11.22 -21.25 54.64
N ASP A 305 10.36 -22.25 54.57
CA ASP A 305 9.16 -22.35 55.40
C ASP A 305 9.56 -22.70 56.83
N LYS A 306 9.15 -21.84 57.77
CA LYS A 306 9.38 -22.03 59.19
C LYS A 306 8.10 -22.54 59.83
N TYR A 307 8.13 -23.77 60.32
CA TYR A 307 6.98 -24.41 60.95
C TYR A 307 7.07 -24.36 62.48
N ASN A 308 5.91 -24.32 63.12
CA ASN A 308 5.78 -24.58 64.54
C ASN A 308 6.03 -26.06 64.81
N THR A 309 7.08 -26.38 65.56
CA THR A 309 7.49 -27.76 65.83
C THR A 309 6.45 -28.58 66.59
N GLU A 310 5.49 -27.94 67.26
CA GLU A 310 4.43 -28.62 68.01
C GLU A 310 3.14 -28.81 67.20
N THR A 311 2.75 -27.84 66.37
CA THR A 311 1.48 -27.87 65.62
C THR A 311 1.61 -28.25 64.16
N ASP A 312 2.84 -28.27 63.61
CA ASP A 312 3.12 -28.44 62.17
C ASP A 312 2.47 -27.35 61.30
N GLU A 313 2.12 -26.21 61.90
CA GLU A 313 1.57 -25.05 61.20
C GLU A 313 2.71 -24.13 60.72
N LEU A 314 2.59 -23.61 59.51
CA LEU A 314 3.49 -22.58 58.99
C LEU A 314 3.42 -21.35 59.92
N ILE A 315 4.57 -20.78 60.28
CA ILE A 315 4.68 -19.55 61.09
C ILE A 315 5.05 -18.38 60.17
N SER A 316 6.02 -18.62 59.30
CA SER A 316 6.56 -17.60 58.42
C SER A 316 7.36 -18.22 57.29
N ILE A 317 7.62 -17.42 56.27
CA ILE A 317 8.55 -17.72 55.19
C ILE A 317 9.72 -16.76 55.36
N GLN A 318 10.93 -17.31 55.52
CA GLN A 318 12.17 -16.54 55.54
C GLN A 318 12.98 -16.83 54.28
N LYS A 319 13.90 -15.94 53.92
CA LYS A 319 14.83 -16.21 52.82
C LYS A 319 16.06 -16.94 53.32
N LYS A 320 16.58 -17.83 52.49
CA LYS A 320 17.92 -18.40 52.64
C LYS A 320 18.70 -18.26 51.35
N ILE A 321 20.02 -18.28 51.49
CA ILE A 321 20.93 -18.36 50.35
C ILE A 321 21.08 -19.85 50.02
N GLY A 322 20.68 -20.21 48.81
CA GLY A 322 20.84 -21.54 48.25
C GLY A 322 21.99 -21.55 47.23
N LYS A 323 22.29 -22.76 46.76
CA LYS A 323 23.25 -22.99 45.69
C LYS A 323 22.74 -24.09 44.78
N ILE A 324 22.83 -23.87 43.47
CA ILE A 324 22.55 -24.89 42.47
C ILE A 324 23.85 -25.25 41.76
N PRO A 325 24.45 -26.41 42.05
CA PRO A 325 25.68 -26.83 41.42
C PRO A 325 25.53 -27.00 39.91
N PHE A 326 26.56 -26.68 39.11
CA PHE A 326 26.49 -26.85 37.64
C PHE A 326 26.35 -28.31 37.21
N VAL A 327 26.89 -29.23 38.01
CA VAL A 327 26.79 -30.68 37.87
C VAL A 327 26.54 -31.28 39.25
N GLY A 328 25.81 -32.38 39.33
CA GLY A 328 25.44 -33.00 40.61
C GLY A 328 24.57 -34.23 40.44
N GLU A 329 23.86 -34.63 41.50
CA GLU A 329 23.02 -35.83 41.52
C GLU A 329 21.67 -35.48 42.17
N ILE A 330 20.57 -35.83 41.50
CA ILE A 330 19.19 -35.69 41.99
C ILE A 330 18.55 -37.08 41.97
N ASP A 331 17.98 -37.50 43.09
CA ASP A 331 17.33 -38.82 43.24
C ASP A 331 18.18 -40.03 42.79
N SER A 332 19.50 -39.92 43.01
CA SER A 332 20.53 -40.88 42.61
C SER A 332 20.87 -40.92 41.11
N GLU A 333 20.42 -39.92 40.35
CA GLU A 333 20.76 -39.75 38.93
C GLU A 333 21.63 -38.50 38.74
N PRO A 334 22.80 -38.62 38.09
CA PRO A 334 23.65 -37.47 37.83
C PRO A 334 23.01 -36.56 36.78
N TYR A 335 23.23 -35.25 36.88
CA TYR A 335 22.91 -34.28 35.84
C TYR A 335 24.17 -33.56 35.37
N ASP A 336 24.19 -33.21 34.09
CA ASP A 336 25.35 -32.62 33.41
C ASP A 336 25.20 -31.12 33.19
N LEU A 337 23.96 -30.61 33.20
CA LEU A 337 23.71 -29.17 33.02
C LEU A 337 22.40 -28.71 33.65
N ILE A 338 22.33 -27.40 33.85
CA ILE A 338 21.13 -26.67 34.26
C ILE A 338 20.48 -26.07 33.03
N TYR A 339 19.19 -26.34 32.87
CA TYR A 339 18.37 -25.85 31.78
C TYR A 339 17.17 -25.06 32.32
N SER A 340 17.00 -23.82 31.87
CA SER A 340 15.89 -22.95 32.25
C SER A 340 14.80 -23.01 31.20
N ASN A 341 13.60 -23.48 31.56
CA ASN A 341 12.45 -23.38 30.68
C ASN A 341 12.03 -21.91 30.49
N ARG A 342 12.12 -21.11 31.55
CA ARG A 342 11.83 -19.68 31.55
C ARG A 342 12.57 -18.96 32.67
N ALA A 343 13.27 -17.90 32.32
CA ALA A 343 13.77 -16.94 33.31
C ALA A 343 13.24 -15.54 33.00
N TYR A 344 12.94 -14.78 34.04
CA TYR A 344 12.42 -13.42 33.97
C TYR A 344 13.37 -12.44 34.63
N PHE A 345 13.41 -11.21 34.11
CA PHE A 345 14.23 -10.11 34.62
C PHE A 345 13.56 -8.77 34.33
N PHE A 346 14.09 -7.70 34.91
CA PHE A 346 13.72 -6.33 34.56
C PHE A 346 14.91 -5.65 33.90
N ALA A 347 14.65 -4.97 32.79
CA ALA A 347 15.67 -4.30 32.01
C ALA A 347 15.24 -2.86 31.72
N PRO A 348 16.17 -1.90 31.61
CA PRO A 348 15.83 -0.58 31.13
C PRO A 348 15.27 -0.73 29.71
N ILE A 349 14.05 -0.26 29.53
CA ILE A 349 13.59 0.10 28.20
C ILE A 349 14.29 1.44 27.94
N GLU A 350 15.19 1.48 26.97
CA GLU A 350 15.78 2.75 26.53
C GLU A 350 14.63 3.67 26.06
N GLU A 351 14.09 4.48 26.98
CA GLU A 351 13.31 5.65 26.62
C GLU A 351 14.29 6.56 25.90
N PHE A 352 14.15 6.60 24.58
CA PHE A 352 14.79 7.62 23.79
C PHE A 352 14.16 8.96 24.20
N ASP A 353 14.77 9.65 25.17
CA ASP A 353 14.41 11.03 25.52
C ASP A 353 14.74 11.92 24.32
N CYS A 354 13.78 12.09 23.42
CA CYS A 354 13.95 12.92 22.23
C CYS A 354 13.43 14.35 22.45
N SER A 355 13.38 14.82 23.70
CA SER A 355 13.03 16.21 23.99
C SER A 355 14.15 17.19 23.60
N ASP A 356 15.41 16.78 23.73
CA ASP A 356 16.57 17.42 23.10
C ASP A 356 17.33 16.40 22.26
N VAL A 357 17.17 16.52 20.95
CA VAL A 357 17.78 15.63 19.96
C VAL A 357 19.15 16.13 19.49
N THR A 358 19.61 17.28 19.98
CA THR A 358 20.87 17.89 19.54
C THR A 358 22.05 17.00 19.92
N GLY A 359 22.73 16.43 18.93
CA GLY A 359 23.89 15.55 19.14
C GLY A 359 23.56 14.07 19.42
N LYS A 360 22.27 13.69 19.46
CA LYS A 360 21.84 12.28 19.59
C LYS A 360 21.77 11.59 18.24
N THR A 361 22.27 10.35 18.18
CA THR A 361 22.24 9.51 16.97
C THR A 361 20.83 9.01 16.66
N ILE A 362 20.61 8.46 15.46
CA ILE A 362 19.31 7.88 15.05
C ILE A 362 18.94 6.67 15.91
N GLN A 363 19.94 5.93 16.39
CA GLN A 363 19.76 4.79 17.27
C GLN A 363 19.38 5.20 18.70
N GLU A 364 19.80 6.40 19.14
CA GLU A 364 19.46 6.97 20.45
C GLU A 364 18.20 7.84 20.43
N CYS A 365 17.75 8.29 19.25
CA CYS A 365 16.51 9.04 19.08
C CYS A 365 16.05 8.91 17.63
N PRO A 366 15.01 8.11 17.35
CA PRO A 366 14.46 7.99 16.01
C PRO A 366 14.05 9.37 15.48
N CYS A 367 14.20 9.57 14.18
CA CYS A 367 13.71 10.78 13.53
C CYS A 367 12.17 10.78 13.54
N PRO A 368 11.51 11.93 13.77
CA PRO A 368 10.07 12.03 13.69
C PRO A 368 9.56 11.49 12.34
N THR A 369 8.52 10.66 12.37
CA THR A 369 7.88 10.11 11.16
C THR A 369 6.83 11.05 10.58
N ASP A 370 6.28 11.96 11.39
CA ASP A 370 5.41 13.04 10.93
C ASP A 370 6.24 14.07 10.14
N PRO A 371 5.87 14.37 8.87
CA PRO A 371 6.62 15.30 8.03
C PRO A 371 6.77 16.70 8.62
N ASN A 372 5.78 17.20 9.36
CA ASN A 372 5.81 18.53 9.94
C ASN A 372 6.74 18.57 11.16
N LEU A 373 6.71 17.53 12.00
CA LEU A 373 7.61 17.42 13.16
C LEU A 373 9.05 17.11 12.75
N LEU A 374 9.25 16.41 11.64
CA LEU A 374 10.57 16.12 11.09
C LEU A 374 11.29 17.39 10.63
N ILE A 375 10.57 18.31 9.97
CA ILE A 375 11.10 19.63 9.55
C ILE A 375 11.52 20.47 10.77
N GLU A 376 10.86 20.27 11.91
CA GLU A 376 11.16 20.96 13.16
C GLU A 376 12.30 20.29 13.98
N ASP A 377 12.79 19.09 13.59
CA ASP A 377 13.88 18.40 14.28
C ASP A 377 15.23 19.14 14.07
N PRO A 378 15.96 19.55 15.13
CA PRO A 378 17.28 20.20 15.02
C PRO A 378 18.33 19.43 14.20
N ARG A 379 18.16 18.12 14.02
CA ARG A 379 19.02 17.26 13.19
C ARG A 379 18.54 17.16 11.74
N TYR A 380 17.50 17.90 11.34
CA TYR A 380 16.89 17.85 10.01
C TYR A 380 17.92 17.96 8.88
N ASP A 381 18.88 18.89 8.96
CA ASP A 381 19.87 19.07 7.89
C ASP A 381 21.05 18.08 7.94
N THR A 382 21.11 17.21 8.96
CA THR A 382 22.27 16.35 9.23
C THR A 382 21.91 14.87 9.29
N THR A 383 21.38 14.41 10.42
CA THR A 383 21.19 13.00 10.77
C THR A 383 19.74 12.57 10.58
N CYS A 384 18.79 13.44 10.93
CA CYS A 384 17.38 13.30 10.62
C CYS A 384 16.99 14.08 9.39
N LYS A 385 17.82 13.94 8.36
CA LYS A 385 17.40 14.28 7.01
C LYS A 385 16.03 13.68 6.80
N PRO A 386 15.14 14.35 6.02
CA PRO A 386 14.07 13.59 5.44
C PRO A 386 14.74 12.32 4.97
N LYS A 387 14.20 11.18 5.39
CA LYS A 387 14.19 10.12 4.42
C LYS A 387 13.56 10.84 3.22
N GLU A 388 14.39 11.31 2.29
CA GLU A 388 14.43 10.60 1.03
C GLU A 388 14.26 9.18 1.49
N VAL A 389 13.01 8.74 1.51
CA VAL A 389 12.76 7.35 1.27
C VAL A 389 13.50 7.26 -0.05
N ILE A 390 14.78 6.88 0.02
CA ILE A 390 15.43 6.18 -1.05
C ILE A 390 14.56 4.94 -1.04
N GLN A 391 13.36 5.09 -1.61
CA GLN A 391 12.48 4.06 -2.07
C GLN A 391 13.47 3.35 -2.94
N GLN A 392 13.99 2.24 -2.41
CA GLN A 392 14.94 1.47 -3.16
C GLN A 392 14.26 1.29 -4.51
N PRO A 393 14.91 1.73 -5.61
CA PRO A 393 14.26 1.71 -6.89
C PRO A 393 13.67 0.31 -7.09
N PRO A 394 12.46 0.19 -7.64
CA PRO A 394 11.89 -1.10 -7.97
C PRO A 394 12.97 -2.00 -8.59
N SER A 395 13.07 -3.24 -8.11
CA SER A 395 14.13 -4.15 -8.54
C SER A 395 14.08 -4.33 -10.05
N GLU A 396 15.26 -4.35 -10.68
CA GLU A 396 15.37 -4.76 -12.08
C GLU A 396 15.32 -6.28 -12.24
N GLU A 397 15.54 -7.04 -11.17
CA GLU A 397 15.50 -8.49 -11.22
C GLU A 397 14.05 -8.97 -11.26
N GLU A 398 13.79 -9.99 -12.08
CA GLU A 398 12.49 -10.65 -12.14
C GLU A 398 12.18 -11.26 -10.75
N PRO A 399 11.01 -10.96 -10.16
CA PRO A 399 10.62 -11.60 -8.91
C PRO A 399 10.61 -13.13 -9.05
N GLU A 400 11.14 -13.83 -8.04
CA GLU A 400 11.17 -15.28 -8.07
C GLU A 400 9.76 -15.87 -7.89
N ILE A 401 9.17 -16.33 -8.99
CA ILE A 401 7.92 -17.10 -8.97
C ILE A 401 8.28 -18.58 -8.99
N THR A 402 8.12 -19.24 -7.84
CA THR A 402 8.26 -20.69 -7.77
C THR A 402 7.04 -21.33 -8.42
N VAL A 403 7.20 -21.95 -9.59
CA VAL A 403 6.15 -22.78 -10.19
C VAL A 403 6.35 -24.20 -9.67
N PRO A 404 5.54 -24.69 -8.71
CA PRO A 404 5.61 -26.10 -8.35
C PRO A 404 5.21 -26.91 -9.58
N GLU A 405 6.06 -27.83 -10.02
CA GLU A 405 5.64 -28.85 -10.98
C GLU A 405 4.48 -29.63 -10.35
N ILE A 406 3.39 -29.80 -11.10
CA ILE A 406 2.38 -30.78 -10.68
C ILE A 406 3.04 -32.16 -10.84
N THR A 407 3.60 -32.70 -9.78
CA THR A 407 4.04 -34.09 -9.73
C THR A 407 2.81 -34.99 -9.66
N VAL A 408 2.09 -35.10 -10.78
CA VAL A 408 1.12 -36.18 -10.97
C VAL A 408 1.96 -37.43 -11.18
N GLU A 409 2.16 -38.22 -10.12
CA GLU A 409 2.79 -39.54 -10.21
C GLU A 409 2.02 -40.42 -11.20
N LEU A 410 2.42 -40.42 -12.48
CA LEU A 410 2.14 -41.46 -13.49
C LEU A 410 0.76 -42.14 -13.35
N ILE A 411 -0.32 -41.39 -13.53
CA ILE A 411 -1.67 -41.97 -13.53
C ILE A 411 -2.18 -42.04 -14.97
N THR A 412 -2.64 -43.23 -15.35
CA THR A 412 -3.37 -43.47 -16.60
C THR A 412 -4.54 -42.47 -16.69
N PRO A 413 -4.58 -41.58 -17.69
CA PRO A 413 -5.63 -40.59 -17.81
C PRO A 413 -6.99 -41.28 -17.99
N VAL A 414 -8.04 -40.72 -17.39
CA VAL A 414 -9.41 -41.18 -17.60
C VAL A 414 -9.96 -40.48 -18.82
N ASN A 415 -10.43 -41.26 -19.79
CA ASN A 415 -11.10 -40.73 -20.97
C ASN A 415 -12.57 -40.47 -20.62
N VAL A 416 -13.06 -39.26 -20.91
CA VAL A 416 -14.50 -38.98 -20.86
C VAL A 416 -15.20 -39.83 -21.92
N GLU A 417 -16.28 -40.51 -21.51
CA GLU A 417 -17.19 -41.23 -22.42
C GLU A 417 -18.10 -40.23 -23.14
N ASP A 418 -18.18 -40.30 -24.47
CA ASP A 418 -18.94 -39.35 -25.30
C ASP A 418 -20.46 -39.65 -25.28
N ASN A 419 -21.08 -39.71 -24.09
CA ASN A 419 -22.52 -39.87 -23.94
C ASN A 419 -23.23 -38.54 -24.22
N LYS A 420 -23.51 -38.27 -25.49
CA LYS A 420 -24.10 -37.01 -25.96
C LYS A 420 -25.59 -36.91 -25.63
N ASN A 421 -26.00 -35.71 -25.23
CA ASN A 421 -27.41 -35.33 -25.25
C ASN A 421 -27.85 -35.16 -26.73
N GLU A 422 -28.73 -36.04 -27.23
CA GLU A 422 -29.17 -36.03 -28.64
C GLU A 422 -29.89 -34.75 -29.05
N GLU A 423 -30.55 -34.05 -28.11
CA GLU A 423 -31.29 -32.81 -28.38
C GLU A 423 -30.35 -31.61 -28.49
N ALA A 424 -29.37 -31.48 -27.59
CA ALA A 424 -28.47 -30.33 -27.53
C ALA A 424 -27.13 -30.51 -28.27
N ASN A 425 -26.75 -31.74 -28.65
CA ASN A 425 -25.46 -32.08 -29.27
C ASN A 425 -24.24 -31.69 -28.41
N VAL A 426 -24.38 -31.86 -27.09
CA VAL A 426 -23.37 -31.55 -26.07
C VAL A 426 -23.14 -32.75 -25.16
N VAL A 427 -21.97 -32.81 -24.51
CA VAL A 427 -21.65 -33.79 -23.48
C VAL A 427 -21.94 -33.16 -22.12
N GLN A 428 -22.89 -33.70 -21.36
CA GLN A 428 -23.30 -33.13 -20.08
C GLN A 428 -22.67 -33.88 -18.90
N ASN A 429 -22.02 -33.15 -17.99
CA ASN A 429 -21.36 -33.66 -16.78
C ASN A 429 -20.31 -34.76 -17.04
N GLY A 430 -19.71 -34.80 -18.23
CA GLY A 430 -18.79 -35.85 -18.62
C GLY A 430 -17.45 -35.76 -17.86
N ILE A 431 -16.94 -34.54 -17.68
CA ILE A 431 -15.70 -34.28 -16.94
C ILE A 431 -15.93 -34.54 -15.45
N GLN A 432 -17.03 -34.01 -14.89
CA GLN A 432 -17.37 -34.20 -13.47
C GLN A 432 -17.54 -35.69 -13.12
N GLN A 433 -18.18 -36.48 -14.00
CA GLN A 433 -18.30 -37.92 -13.82
C GLN A 433 -16.94 -38.64 -13.86
N ALA A 434 -16.06 -38.25 -14.79
CA ALA A 434 -14.71 -38.80 -14.87
C ALA A 434 -13.88 -38.50 -13.61
N MET A 435 -13.98 -37.28 -13.08
CA MET A 435 -13.32 -36.87 -11.82
C MET A 435 -13.85 -37.66 -10.62
N ASN A 436 -15.17 -37.77 -10.46
CA ASN A 436 -15.80 -38.52 -9.37
C ASN A 436 -15.47 -40.02 -9.42
N GLY A 437 -15.42 -40.60 -10.62
CA GLY A 437 -15.00 -41.99 -10.83
C GLY A 437 -13.55 -42.23 -10.42
N GLY A 438 -12.65 -41.29 -10.72
CA GLY A 438 -11.25 -41.32 -10.28
C GLY A 438 -11.10 -41.23 -8.75
N ASN A 439 -11.81 -40.32 -8.10
CA ASN A 439 -11.78 -40.15 -6.64
C ASN A 439 -12.31 -41.39 -5.91
N SER A 440 -13.33 -42.04 -6.46
CA SER A 440 -13.89 -43.29 -5.93
C SER A 440 -12.89 -44.46 -5.99
N LEU A 441 -11.83 -44.34 -6.82
CA LEU A 441 -10.71 -45.28 -6.91
C LEU A 441 -9.53 -44.90 -5.98
N GLY A 442 -9.71 -43.91 -5.10
CA GLY A 442 -8.69 -43.44 -4.15
C GLY A 442 -7.57 -42.63 -4.79
N LYS A 443 -7.79 -42.05 -5.97
CA LYS A 443 -6.81 -41.22 -6.67
C LYS A 443 -7.05 -39.75 -6.35
N ASN A 444 -6.12 -39.14 -5.62
CA ASN A 444 -6.13 -37.71 -5.30
C ASN A 444 -5.47 -36.86 -6.41
N SER A 445 -4.94 -37.48 -7.47
CA SER A 445 -4.47 -36.79 -8.66
C SER A 445 -5.01 -37.47 -9.90
N LEU A 446 -5.46 -36.72 -10.91
CA LEU A 446 -6.11 -37.30 -12.07
C LEU A 446 -5.96 -36.47 -13.34
N GLY A 447 -5.47 -37.10 -14.41
CA GLY A 447 -5.60 -36.58 -15.77
C GLY A 447 -6.94 -36.95 -16.40
N VAL A 448 -7.67 -35.97 -16.94
CA VAL A 448 -8.94 -36.15 -17.64
C VAL A 448 -8.77 -35.77 -19.10
N ASN A 449 -8.94 -36.76 -19.97
CA ASN A 449 -8.77 -36.62 -21.41
C ASN A 449 -10.13 -36.48 -22.10
N VAL A 450 -10.32 -35.39 -22.84
CA VAL A 450 -11.56 -35.10 -23.57
C VAL A 450 -11.40 -35.19 -25.08
N THR A 451 -12.48 -35.52 -25.78
CA THR A 451 -12.51 -35.49 -27.24
C THR A 451 -12.55 -34.03 -27.74
N THR A 452 -11.71 -33.69 -28.72
CA THR A 452 -11.69 -32.36 -29.37
C THR A 452 -12.96 -32.10 -30.18
N ASN A 453 -13.22 -30.84 -30.56
CA ASN A 453 -14.40 -30.45 -31.34
C ASN A 453 -15.73 -30.92 -30.71
N GLU A 454 -15.79 -30.97 -29.38
CA GLU A 454 -16.99 -31.25 -28.59
C GLU A 454 -17.27 -30.08 -27.62
N VAL A 455 -18.53 -29.94 -27.20
CA VAL A 455 -18.96 -28.97 -26.21
C VAL A 455 -19.32 -29.73 -24.93
N TYR A 456 -18.61 -29.42 -23.85
CA TYR A 456 -18.80 -30.00 -22.52
C TYR A 456 -19.55 -29.00 -21.64
N GLU A 457 -20.76 -29.37 -21.24
CA GLU A 457 -21.54 -28.64 -20.25
C GLU A 457 -21.39 -29.31 -18.90
N GLU A 458 -20.83 -28.60 -17.93
CA GLU A 458 -20.55 -29.14 -16.61
C GLU A 458 -21.32 -28.37 -15.53
N THR A 459 -21.74 -29.08 -14.49
CA THR A 459 -22.05 -28.43 -13.20
C THR A 459 -20.76 -27.85 -12.59
N THR A 460 -20.87 -27.10 -11.49
CA THR A 460 -19.68 -26.55 -10.81
C THR A 460 -18.64 -27.64 -10.52
N ILE A 461 -17.41 -27.41 -10.99
CA ILE A 461 -16.26 -28.26 -10.76
C ILE A 461 -15.55 -27.76 -9.49
N ASN A 462 -15.56 -28.59 -8.44
CA ASN A 462 -14.89 -28.28 -7.17
C ASN A 462 -13.60 -29.08 -7.04
N VAL A 463 -12.49 -28.37 -6.84
CA VAL A 463 -11.16 -28.92 -6.57
C VAL A 463 -10.84 -28.66 -5.10
N GLU A 464 -11.20 -29.63 -4.28
CA GLU A 464 -10.98 -29.60 -2.83
C GLU A 464 -9.51 -29.84 -2.47
N SER A 465 -9.17 -29.60 -1.20
CA SER A 465 -7.83 -29.80 -0.66
C SER A 465 -7.26 -31.19 -0.96
N ASN A 466 -5.96 -31.23 -1.25
CA ASN A 466 -5.16 -32.39 -1.61
C ASN A 466 -5.55 -33.07 -2.94
N ASN A 467 -6.44 -32.46 -3.73
CA ASN A 467 -6.76 -32.97 -5.07
C ASN A 467 -6.03 -32.17 -6.16
N ALA A 468 -5.53 -32.89 -7.16
CA ALA A 468 -4.86 -32.31 -8.33
C ALA A 468 -5.47 -32.82 -9.65
N TYR A 469 -5.88 -31.94 -10.56
CA TYR A 469 -6.48 -32.35 -11.84
C TYR A 469 -5.80 -31.72 -13.05
N ILE A 470 -5.63 -32.50 -14.11
CA ILE A 470 -5.20 -32.00 -15.43
C ILE A 470 -6.31 -32.27 -16.43
N LEU A 471 -6.97 -31.23 -16.92
CA LEU A 471 -7.95 -31.30 -17.99
C LEU A 471 -7.26 -31.03 -19.33
N GLN A 472 -7.30 -31.98 -20.25
CA GLN A 472 -6.64 -31.83 -21.56
C GLN A 472 -7.34 -32.59 -22.70
N PRO A 473 -7.15 -32.20 -23.96
CA PRO A 473 -7.68 -32.94 -25.10
C PRO A 473 -6.88 -34.24 -25.32
N LYS A 474 -7.55 -35.27 -25.84
CA LYS A 474 -6.91 -36.52 -26.28
C LYS A 474 -5.91 -36.22 -27.41
N GLU A 475 -4.70 -36.79 -27.35
CA GLU A 475 -3.74 -36.71 -28.46
C GLU A 475 -4.36 -37.30 -29.74
N GLN A 476 -4.48 -36.48 -30.80
CA GLN A 476 -4.98 -36.91 -32.10
C GLN A 476 -3.88 -36.78 -33.16
N THR A 477 -3.71 -37.82 -33.97
CA THR A 477 -2.63 -37.97 -34.95
C THR A 477 -2.89 -37.31 -36.31
N SER A 478 -3.96 -36.52 -36.49
CA SER A 478 -4.26 -35.86 -37.78
C SER A 478 -4.27 -34.34 -37.68
N ALA A 479 -3.61 -33.68 -38.63
CA ALA A 479 -3.36 -32.23 -38.66
C ALA A 479 -4.58 -31.38 -39.09
N ASP A 480 -5.71 -32.00 -39.47
CA ASP A 480 -6.82 -31.32 -40.14
C ASP A 480 -8.10 -31.14 -39.28
N LEU A 481 -8.08 -31.41 -37.96
CA LEU A 481 -9.26 -31.29 -37.07
C LEU A 481 -8.96 -30.69 -35.68
N LEU A 482 -8.13 -29.65 -35.58
CA LEU A 482 -7.76 -29.03 -34.30
C LEU A 482 -8.74 -27.94 -33.83
N THR A 483 -10.06 -28.20 -33.84
CA THR A 483 -11.00 -27.32 -33.12
C THR A 483 -10.92 -27.65 -31.62
N PRO A 484 -10.57 -26.69 -30.74
CA PRO A 484 -10.49 -26.94 -29.31
C PRO A 484 -11.83 -27.44 -28.74
N PRO A 485 -11.82 -28.31 -27.72
CA PRO A 485 -13.01 -28.56 -26.93
C PRO A 485 -13.49 -27.27 -26.23
N VAL A 486 -14.80 -27.11 -26.14
CA VAL A 486 -15.44 -26.01 -25.41
C VAL A 486 -15.88 -26.51 -24.05
N LEU A 487 -15.56 -25.79 -22.98
CA LEU A 487 -15.97 -26.07 -21.61
C LEU A 487 -16.86 -24.92 -21.11
N ARG A 488 -18.07 -25.24 -20.66
CA ARG A 488 -19.05 -24.22 -20.20
C ARG A 488 -19.92 -24.71 -19.04
N PRO A 489 -20.49 -23.79 -18.24
CA PRO A 489 -21.44 -24.14 -17.18
C PRO A 489 -22.79 -24.62 -17.74
N ILE A 490 -23.42 -25.57 -17.04
CA ILE A 490 -24.83 -25.92 -17.27
C ILE A 490 -25.73 -24.80 -16.72
N GLU A 491 -26.55 -24.23 -17.60
CA GLU A 491 -27.52 -23.19 -17.27
C GLU A 491 -28.94 -23.71 -17.53
N GLY A 492 -29.79 -23.78 -16.49
CA GLY A 492 -31.13 -24.35 -16.57
C GLY A 492 -32.06 -23.57 -17.52
N SER A 493 -32.84 -24.29 -18.33
CA SER A 493 -33.67 -23.73 -19.42
C SER A 493 -35.09 -23.29 -19.02
N GLU A 494 -35.60 -23.61 -17.82
CA GLU A 494 -37.03 -23.42 -17.52
C GLU A 494 -37.37 -22.51 -16.32
N ILE A 495 -36.40 -22.13 -15.47
CA ILE A 495 -36.55 -21.13 -14.39
C ILE A 495 -35.16 -20.50 -14.19
N PRO A 496 -35.00 -19.17 -14.02
CA PRO A 496 -33.71 -18.57 -13.68
C PRO A 496 -33.28 -19.09 -12.30
N GLN A 497 -32.56 -20.22 -12.30
CA GLN A 497 -31.83 -20.68 -11.13
C GLN A 497 -30.71 -19.69 -10.95
N GLN A 498 -30.74 -18.96 -9.84
CA GLN A 498 -29.68 -18.04 -9.47
C GLN A 498 -28.37 -18.82 -9.42
N ILE A 499 -27.40 -18.40 -10.22
CA ILE A 499 -26.04 -18.92 -10.15
C ILE A 499 -25.51 -18.52 -8.76
N THR A 500 -25.15 -19.51 -7.96
CA THR A 500 -24.78 -19.35 -6.54
C THR A 500 -23.34 -19.75 -6.24
N ALA A 501 -22.63 -20.27 -7.24
CA ALA A 501 -21.25 -20.69 -7.12
C ALA A 501 -20.47 -20.37 -8.41
N PRO A 502 -19.14 -20.21 -8.32
CA PRO A 502 -18.28 -20.16 -9.50
C PRO A 502 -18.39 -21.44 -10.33
N PHE A 503 -17.95 -21.39 -11.59
CA PHE A 503 -17.98 -22.57 -12.44
C PHE A 503 -16.85 -23.55 -12.06
N ILE A 504 -15.64 -23.04 -11.84
CA ILE A 504 -14.53 -23.84 -11.28
C ILE A 504 -14.07 -23.18 -9.98
N SER A 505 -14.06 -23.95 -8.90
CA SER A 505 -13.60 -23.51 -7.58
C SER A 505 -12.43 -24.36 -7.11
N VAL A 506 -11.31 -23.72 -6.78
CA VAL A 506 -10.10 -24.36 -6.21
C VAL A 506 -9.91 -23.87 -4.79
N LYS A 507 -9.88 -24.78 -3.80
CA LYS A 507 -9.89 -24.45 -2.37
C LYS A 507 -8.82 -25.21 -1.58
N GLY A 508 -8.44 -24.68 -0.40
CA GLY A 508 -7.31 -25.20 0.37
C GLY A 508 -6.06 -25.31 -0.50
N ASN A 509 -5.33 -26.42 -0.46
CA ASN A 509 -4.17 -26.68 -1.31
C ASN A 509 -4.52 -27.45 -2.61
N GLY A 510 -5.73 -27.29 -3.14
CA GLY A 510 -6.16 -27.91 -4.39
C GLY A 510 -5.40 -27.35 -5.61
N ASP A 511 -5.26 -28.17 -6.65
CA ASP A 511 -4.50 -27.83 -7.86
C ASP A 511 -5.28 -28.23 -9.14
N ILE A 512 -5.44 -27.29 -10.08
CA ILE A 512 -5.98 -27.61 -11.41
C ILE A 512 -5.18 -26.98 -12.54
N GLU A 513 -4.99 -27.79 -13.58
CA GLU A 513 -4.43 -27.36 -14.86
C GLU A 513 -5.41 -27.64 -16.00
N ILE A 514 -5.69 -26.63 -16.81
CA ILE A 514 -6.57 -26.72 -17.99
C ILE A 514 -5.74 -26.41 -19.23
N LYS A 515 -5.74 -27.33 -20.19
CA LYS A 515 -4.91 -27.26 -21.40
C LYS A 515 -5.76 -27.23 -22.65
N GLY A 516 -5.56 -26.25 -23.54
CA GLY A 516 -6.10 -26.30 -24.91
C GLY A 516 -7.62 -26.26 -25.03
N PHE A 517 -8.31 -25.56 -24.13
CA PHE A 517 -9.78 -25.39 -24.15
C PHE A 517 -10.18 -23.98 -24.58
N ILE A 518 -11.39 -23.85 -25.12
CA ILE A 518 -12.18 -22.62 -25.01
C ILE A 518 -13.04 -22.75 -23.75
N VAL A 519 -12.93 -21.82 -22.80
CA VAL A 519 -13.74 -21.79 -21.58
C VAL A 519 -14.70 -20.60 -21.66
N GLU A 520 -15.99 -20.90 -21.67
CA GLU A 520 -17.04 -19.89 -21.82
C GLU A 520 -17.48 -19.34 -20.48
N HIS A 521 -17.77 -18.04 -20.44
CA HIS A 521 -18.46 -17.42 -19.32
C HIS A 521 -19.93 -17.87 -19.24
N PHE A 522 -20.53 -17.68 -18.06
CA PHE A 522 -21.98 -17.73 -17.88
C PHE A 522 -22.70 -16.78 -18.85
N GLN A 523 -23.77 -17.26 -19.48
CA GLN A 523 -24.64 -16.48 -20.36
C GLN A 523 -25.76 -15.78 -19.57
N GLN A 524 -26.08 -16.30 -18.37
CA GLN A 524 -26.96 -15.62 -17.42
C GLN A 524 -26.19 -14.58 -16.60
N ILE A 525 -26.90 -13.52 -16.19
CA ILE A 525 -26.34 -12.51 -15.27
C ILE A 525 -26.02 -13.18 -13.93
N THR A 526 -24.79 -13.01 -13.46
CA THR A 526 -24.27 -13.59 -12.22
C THR A 526 -23.26 -12.66 -11.57
N ASP A 527 -23.14 -12.76 -10.24
CA ASP A 527 -22.08 -12.16 -9.43
C ASP A 527 -20.93 -13.13 -9.16
N GLN A 528 -21.03 -14.38 -9.63
CA GLN A 528 -20.03 -15.41 -9.42
C GLN A 528 -18.98 -15.39 -10.54
N PRO A 529 -17.68 -15.47 -10.20
CA PRO A 529 -16.62 -15.52 -11.20
C PRO A 529 -16.65 -16.87 -11.95
N LEU A 530 -16.11 -16.90 -13.16
CA LEU A 530 -15.99 -18.17 -13.90
C LEU A 530 -15.03 -19.13 -13.19
N LEU A 531 -13.82 -18.66 -12.89
CA LEU A 531 -12.76 -19.42 -12.21
C LEU A 531 -12.42 -18.73 -10.89
N LYS A 532 -12.45 -19.46 -9.78
CA LYS A 532 -12.14 -18.94 -8.44
C LYS A 532 -11.08 -19.77 -7.74
N THR A 533 -10.06 -19.12 -7.19
CA THR A 533 -9.10 -19.73 -6.25
C THR A 533 -9.21 -19.10 -4.87
N GLU A 534 -9.15 -19.93 -3.83
CA GLU A 534 -9.16 -19.55 -2.42
C GLU A 534 -8.02 -20.27 -1.68
N ASP A 535 -7.63 -19.76 -0.50
CA ASP A 535 -6.58 -20.32 0.35
C ASP A 535 -5.23 -20.53 -0.37
N ASP A 536 -4.76 -21.77 -0.47
CA ASP A 536 -3.50 -22.16 -1.10
C ASP A 536 -3.71 -22.69 -2.53
N GLY A 537 -4.90 -22.45 -3.11
CA GLY A 537 -5.32 -23.06 -4.36
C GLY A 537 -4.50 -22.58 -5.55
N ILE A 538 -4.20 -23.50 -6.47
CA ILE A 538 -3.39 -23.24 -7.67
C ILE A 538 -4.22 -23.44 -8.94
N LEU A 539 -4.22 -22.43 -9.82
CA LEU A 539 -4.86 -22.48 -11.13
C LEU A 539 -3.82 -22.31 -12.25
N ARG A 540 -3.75 -23.25 -13.19
CA ARG A 540 -2.91 -23.17 -14.39
C ARG A 540 -3.76 -23.25 -15.65
N LEU A 541 -3.65 -22.26 -16.52
CA LEU A 541 -4.28 -22.24 -17.84
C LEU A 541 -3.20 -22.24 -18.92
N ILE A 542 -3.18 -23.25 -19.77
CA ILE A 542 -2.16 -23.45 -20.81
C ILE A 542 -2.82 -23.53 -22.19
N ASN A 543 -2.53 -22.58 -23.08
CA ASN A 543 -3.14 -22.46 -24.41
C ASN A 543 -4.67 -22.45 -24.35
N VAL A 544 -5.24 -21.74 -23.37
CA VAL A 544 -6.68 -21.63 -23.14
C VAL A 544 -7.21 -20.32 -23.74
N THR A 545 -8.39 -20.37 -24.34
CA THR A 545 -9.15 -19.18 -24.71
C THR A 545 -10.26 -18.93 -23.68
N LEU A 546 -10.30 -17.75 -23.08
CA LEU A 546 -11.42 -17.30 -22.25
C LEU A 546 -12.37 -16.47 -23.11
N SER A 547 -13.63 -16.89 -23.21
CA SER A 547 -14.62 -16.33 -24.14
C SER A 547 -15.94 -15.96 -23.47
N GLY A 548 -16.51 -14.84 -23.89
CA GLY A 548 -17.86 -14.41 -23.52
C GLY A 548 -18.89 -14.83 -24.58
N ASP A 549 -18.42 -15.27 -25.73
CA ASP A 549 -19.26 -15.76 -26.83
C ASP A 549 -19.77 -17.17 -26.53
N TYR A 550 -20.94 -17.48 -27.08
CA TYR A 550 -21.56 -18.78 -26.93
C TYR A 550 -21.28 -19.67 -28.15
N HIS A 551 -20.68 -20.83 -27.95
CA HIS A 551 -20.33 -21.74 -29.04
C HIS A 551 -21.35 -22.87 -29.20
N ILE A 552 -21.73 -23.13 -30.44
CA ILE A 552 -22.67 -24.19 -30.81
C ILE A 552 -22.00 -25.16 -31.75
N LYS A 553 -22.17 -26.45 -31.47
CA LYS A 553 -21.79 -27.53 -32.38
C LYS A 553 -22.92 -27.85 -33.34
N ASP A 554 -22.78 -27.42 -34.59
CA ASP A 554 -23.79 -27.64 -35.62
C ASP A 554 -23.93 -29.14 -35.96
N LYS A 555 -25.17 -29.65 -35.90
CA LYS A 555 -25.47 -31.08 -36.12
C LYS A 555 -25.22 -31.55 -37.55
N ALA A 556 -25.31 -30.66 -38.55
CA ALA A 556 -25.21 -31.01 -39.96
C ALA A 556 -23.77 -31.01 -40.47
N THR A 557 -22.96 -30.06 -40.00
CA THR A 557 -21.57 -29.83 -40.41
C THR A 557 -20.57 -30.39 -39.42
N ASN A 558 -21.00 -30.73 -38.20
CA ASN A 558 -20.18 -31.21 -37.10
C ASN A 558 -19.05 -30.23 -36.72
N LYS A 559 -19.25 -28.93 -36.99
CA LYS A 559 -18.31 -27.85 -36.67
C LYS A 559 -18.83 -27.01 -35.52
N ILE A 560 -17.92 -26.53 -34.68
CA ILE A 560 -18.23 -25.53 -33.66
C ILE A 560 -18.19 -24.14 -34.30
N THR A 561 -19.22 -23.34 -34.03
CA THR A 561 -19.33 -21.93 -34.45
C THR A 561 -19.63 -21.05 -33.24
N SER A 562 -18.97 -19.90 -33.13
CA SER A 562 -19.28 -18.88 -32.13
C SER A 562 -20.54 -18.09 -32.51
N GLN A 563 -21.35 -17.74 -31.52
CA GLN A 563 -22.41 -16.74 -31.56
C GLN A 563 -22.05 -15.63 -30.58
N GLN A 564 -21.99 -14.39 -31.09
CA GLN A 564 -21.72 -13.23 -30.25
C GLN A 564 -22.84 -13.00 -29.24
N THR A 565 -22.45 -12.82 -27.99
CA THR A 565 -23.37 -12.56 -26.89
C THR A 565 -23.51 -11.05 -26.71
N GLU A 566 -24.72 -10.50 -26.84
CA GLU A 566 -24.97 -9.05 -26.63
C GLU A 566 -25.02 -8.65 -25.13
N HIS A 567 -24.98 -9.63 -24.22
CA HIS A 567 -25.15 -9.41 -22.79
C HIS A 567 -23.84 -8.96 -22.14
N GLN A 568 -23.95 -8.14 -21.09
CA GLN A 568 -22.80 -7.67 -20.33
C GLN A 568 -22.47 -8.64 -19.20
N LEU A 569 -21.19 -9.00 -19.05
CA LEU A 569 -20.69 -9.79 -17.94
C LEU A 569 -20.63 -8.91 -16.68
N GLN A 570 -21.10 -9.42 -15.54
CA GLN A 570 -21.11 -8.70 -14.26
C GLN A 570 -20.14 -9.31 -13.23
N ALA A 571 -19.40 -10.33 -13.63
CA ALA A 571 -18.40 -11.02 -12.83
C ALA A 571 -17.14 -11.31 -13.68
N PRO A 572 -15.97 -11.48 -13.05
CA PRO A 572 -14.72 -11.69 -13.77
C PRO A 572 -14.60 -13.11 -14.32
N TYR A 573 -13.73 -13.29 -15.31
CA TYR A 573 -13.27 -14.62 -15.70
C TYR A 573 -12.51 -15.31 -14.57
N ILE A 574 -11.64 -14.56 -13.89
CA ILE A 574 -10.77 -15.09 -12.83
C ILE A 574 -10.90 -14.20 -11.61
N GLU A 575 -11.27 -14.79 -10.48
CA GLU A 575 -11.09 -14.19 -9.15
C GLU A 575 -10.10 -15.04 -8.36
N ALA A 576 -8.91 -14.49 -8.11
CA ALA A 576 -7.86 -15.17 -7.37
C ALA A 576 -7.70 -14.57 -5.98
N ARG A 577 -7.97 -15.38 -4.97
CA ARG A 577 -7.58 -15.15 -3.56
C ARG A 577 -6.55 -16.18 -3.08
N GLY A 578 -6.34 -17.22 -3.90
CA GLY A 578 -5.39 -18.29 -3.64
C GLY A 578 -3.92 -17.85 -3.75
N ILE A 579 -3.01 -18.79 -3.52
CA ILE A 579 -1.56 -18.54 -3.60
C ILE A 579 -1.09 -18.27 -5.03
N LYS A 580 -1.54 -19.02 -6.05
CA LYS A 580 -0.91 -18.99 -7.39
C LYS A 580 -1.89 -19.09 -8.56
N VAL A 581 -1.68 -18.24 -9.57
CA VAL A 581 -2.33 -18.31 -10.88
C VAL A 581 -1.30 -18.21 -12.00
N LEU A 582 -1.33 -19.16 -12.93
CA LEU A 582 -0.44 -19.22 -14.10
C LEU A 582 -1.24 -19.21 -15.40
N LEU A 583 -0.95 -18.26 -16.28
CA LEU A 583 -1.48 -18.17 -17.63
C LEU A 583 -0.31 -18.33 -18.62
N TYR A 584 -0.33 -19.37 -19.44
CA TYR A 584 0.67 -19.57 -20.50
C TYR A 584 -0.02 -19.74 -21.85
N GLY A 585 0.25 -18.87 -22.81
CA GLY A 585 -0.40 -18.96 -24.12
C GLY A 585 -1.91 -18.67 -24.08
N VAL A 586 -2.39 -17.95 -23.05
CA VAL A 586 -3.82 -17.70 -22.85
C VAL A 586 -4.29 -16.55 -23.75
N THR A 587 -5.45 -16.72 -24.39
CA THR A 587 -6.11 -15.66 -25.15
C THR A 587 -7.42 -15.28 -24.45
N VAL A 588 -7.58 -14.00 -24.10
CA VAL A 588 -8.87 -13.48 -23.66
C VAL A 588 -9.54 -12.74 -24.80
N GLU A 589 -10.73 -13.19 -25.17
CA GLU A 589 -11.52 -12.59 -26.24
C GLU A 589 -12.21 -11.29 -25.79
N PRO A 590 -12.51 -10.38 -26.73
CA PRO A 590 -13.18 -9.12 -26.41
C PRO A 590 -14.52 -9.38 -25.72
N SER A 591 -14.63 -8.98 -24.45
CA SER A 591 -15.79 -9.25 -23.60
C SER A 591 -16.29 -7.97 -22.94
N ASN A 592 -17.61 -7.78 -22.89
CA ASN A 592 -18.27 -6.58 -22.40
C ASN A 592 -18.54 -6.70 -20.90
N PHE A 593 -17.65 -6.15 -20.07
CA PHE A 593 -17.80 -6.16 -18.62
C PHE A 593 -18.58 -4.93 -18.16
N ASN A 594 -19.60 -5.12 -17.33
CA ASN A 594 -20.34 -4.04 -16.71
C ASN A 594 -20.02 -4.00 -15.23
N ASN A 595 -19.37 -2.91 -14.81
CA ASN A 595 -18.98 -2.66 -13.43
C ASN A 595 -18.15 -3.78 -12.77
N CYS A 596 -17.45 -4.61 -13.55
CA CYS A 596 -16.48 -5.58 -13.05
C CYS A 596 -15.20 -5.61 -13.88
N ASN A 597 -14.11 -6.11 -13.29
CA ASN A 597 -12.86 -6.37 -14.00
C ASN A 597 -12.93 -7.72 -14.74
N GLY A 598 -12.08 -7.94 -15.73
CA GLY A 598 -11.95 -9.25 -16.38
C GLY A 598 -11.17 -10.26 -15.53
N ILE A 599 -10.15 -9.78 -14.80
CA ILE A 599 -9.35 -10.55 -13.85
C ILE A 599 -9.22 -9.74 -12.56
N VAL A 600 -9.54 -10.38 -11.43
CA VAL A 600 -9.42 -9.81 -10.08
C VAL A 600 -8.43 -10.65 -9.28
N LEU A 601 -7.37 -10.04 -8.80
CA LEU A 601 -6.38 -10.65 -7.91
C LEU A 601 -6.42 -9.90 -6.57
N ASN A 602 -6.79 -10.60 -5.50
CA ASN A 602 -6.98 -10.00 -4.19
C ASN A 602 -6.32 -10.88 -3.11
N GLY A 603 -5.09 -10.55 -2.78
CA GLY A 603 -4.29 -11.25 -1.78
C GLY A 603 -4.76 -10.92 -0.37
N SER A 604 -4.52 -11.83 0.58
CA SER A 604 -4.90 -11.64 1.99
C SER A 604 -3.78 -11.95 2.99
N GLN A 605 -2.66 -12.55 2.54
CA GLN A 605 -1.52 -12.94 3.37
C GLN A 605 -0.23 -12.19 3.03
N GLY A 606 -0.30 -11.03 2.38
CA GLY A 606 0.86 -10.20 2.03
C GLY A 606 1.52 -10.53 0.69
N LEU A 607 2.43 -9.66 0.26
CA LEU A 607 2.98 -9.55 -1.11
C LEU A 607 3.70 -10.81 -1.65
N ASN A 608 4.36 -11.56 -0.77
CA ASN A 608 5.21 -12.69 -1.17
C ASN A 608 4.44 -14.01 -1.26
N ASN A 609 3.20 -14.04 -0.77
CA ASN A 609 2.41 -15.27 -0.66
C ASN A 609 1.44 -15.45 -1.83
N HIS A 610 1.17 -14.39 -2.60
CA HIS A 610 0.25 -14.41 -3.73
C HIS A 610 0.96 -14.03 -5.03
N GLN A 611 0.93 -14.94 -6.01
CA GLN A 611 1.68 -14.82 -7.26
C GLN A 611 0.78 -15.02 -8.48
N PHE A 612 0.95 -14.15 -9.47
CA PHE A 612 0.31 -14.27 -10.77
C PHE A 612 1.37 -14.18 -11.86
N LEU A 613 1.41 -15.17 -12.75
CA LEU A 613 2.29 -15.18 -13.90
C LEU A 613 1.46 -15.29 -15.18
N ALA A 614 1.62 -14.34 -16.09
CA ALA A 614 1.14 -14.46 -17.45
C ALA A 614 2.31 -14.43 -18.43
N GLU A 615 2.40 -15.45 -19.28
CA GLU A 615 3.42 -15.57 -20.30
C GLU A 615 2.82 -15.91 -21.66
N ASN A 616 3.35 -15.35 -22.75
CA ASN A 616 2.90 -15.59 -24.13
C ASN A 616 1.37 -15.39 -24.33
N SER A 617 0.77 -14.50 -23.53
CA SER A 617 -0.69 -14.37 -23.43
C SER A 617 -1.21 -13.08 -24.08
N SER A 618 -2.42 -13.13 -24.64
CA SER A 618 -3.05 -12.03 -25.36
C SER A 618 -4.38 -11.64 -24.70
N PHE A 619 -4.52 -10.37 -24.34
CA PHE A 619 -5.69 -9.80 -23.68
C PHE A 619 -6.34 -8.78 -24.62
N ASN A 620 -7.47 -9.15 -25.23
CA ASN A 620 -8.25 -8.22 -26.06
C ASN A 620 -9.26 -7.48 -25.18
N VAL A 621 -8.94 -6.24 -24.82
CA VAL A 621 -9.71 -5.42 -23.88
C VAL A 621 -10.70 -4.58 -24.65
N LEU A 622 -12.00 -4.70 -24.36
CA LEU A 622 -12.98 -3.74 -24.88
C LEU A 622 -12.78 -2.40 -24.19
N ASN A 623 -12.65 -1.35 -25.00
CA ASN A 623 -12.50 0.03 -24.51
C ASN A 623 -13.82 0.51 -23.86
N GLN A 624 -13.90 0.40 -22.54
CA GLN A 624 -15.06 0.77 -21.72
C GLN A 624 -14.65 1.67 -20.57
N ILE A 625 -15.47 2.68 -20.27
CA ILE A 625 -15.15 3.72 -19.29
C ILE A 625 -15.34 3.18 -17.86
N GLY A 626 -14.36 3.48 -16.99
CA GLY A 626 -14.55 3.49 -15.54
C GLY A 626 -13.93 2.34 -14.75
N GLN A 627 -13.33 1.32 -15.38
CA GLN A 627 -12.69 0.21 -14.67
C GLN A 627 -11.47 -0.38 -15.39
N SER A 628 -10.59 -1.01 -14.61
CA SER A 628 -9.44 -1.78 -15.10
C SER A 628 -9.85 -3.14 -15.65
N PHE A 629 -9.10 -3.69 -16.59
CA PHE A 629 -9.33 -5.07 -17.05
C PHE A 629 -8.73 -6.08 -16.07
N ILE A 630 -7.49 -5.84 -15.62
CA ILE A 630 -6.85 -6.57 -14.52
C ILE A 630 -6.76 -5.64 -13.32
N ASN A 631 -7.29 -6.06 -12.18
CA ASN A 631 -7.13 -5.38 -10.91
C ASN A 631 -6.34 -6.27 -9.94
N SER A 632 -5.18 -5.80 -9.49
CA SER A 632 -4.26 -6.54 -8.63
C SER A 632 -4.02 -5.81 -7.32
N GLN A 633 -4.36 -6.47 -6.21
CA GLN A 633 -4.14 -6.00 -4.84
C GLN A 633 -3.44 -7.08 -4.03
N GLN A 634 -2.34 -6.74 -3.34
CA GLN A 634 -1.57 -7.68 -2.51
C GLN A 634 -1.03 -8.91 -3.25
N PHE A 635 -0.77 -8.76 -4.55
CA PHE A 635 -0.20 -9.79 -5.41
C PHE A 635 1.15 -9.33 -5.98
N THR A 636 2.05 -10.30 -6.18
CA THR A 636 3.19 -10.17 -7.09
C THR A 636 2.76 -10.66 -8.46
N VAL A 637 2.73 -9.76 -9.45
CA VAL A 637 2.31 -10.06 -10.82
C VAL A 637 3.47 -9.92 -11.79
N VAL A 638 3.60 -10.89 -12.69
CA VAL A 638 4.65 -10.92 -13.72
C VAL A 638 4.00 -11.15 -15.08
N PHE A 639 4.30 -10.27 -16.04
CA PHE A 639 3.86 -10.36 -17.43
C PHE A 639 5.06 -10.48 -18.36
N LYS A 640 5.10 -11.55 -19.15
CA LYS A 640 6.19 -11.86 -20.08
C LYS A 640 5.63 -12.16 -21.47
N ASP A 641 6.15 -11.50 -22.51
CA ASP A 641 5.70 -11.75 -23.88
C ASP A 641 4.17 -11.60 -24.05
N CYS A 642 3.57 -10.69 -23.28
CA CYS A 642 2.13 -10.46 -23.26
C CYS A 642 1.70 -9.30 -24.18
N VAL A 643 0.46 -9.34 -24.66
CA VAL A 643 -0.13 -8.25 -25.45
C VAL A 643 -1.47 -7.84 -24.88
N PHE A 644 -1.63 -6.57 -24.53
CA PHE A 644 -2.90 -5.94 -24.19
C PHE A 644 -3.34 -5.07 -25.37
N ARG A 645 -4.46 -5.43 -26.00
CA ARG A 645 -4.98 -4.77 -27.20
C ARG A 645 -6.37 -4.21 -26.94
N GLY A 646 -6.50 -2.90 -27.06
CA GLY A 646 -7.78 -2.22 -27.01
C GLY A 646 -8.60 -2.45 -28.28
N ILE A 647 -9.87 -2.79 -28.10
CA ILE A 647 -10.83 -3.04 -29.16
C ILE A 647 -11.98 -2.04 -29.02
N ASN A 648 -12.22 -1.25 -30.06
CA ASN A 648 -13.30 -0.26 -30.08
C ASN A 648 -14.65 -0.92 -30.39
N ILE A 649 -15.65 -0.67 -29.55
CA ILE A 649 -17.04 -1.06 -29.82
C ILE A 649 -17.65 -0.04 -30.79
N ASN A 650 -18.43 -0.52 -31.77
CA ASN A 650 -19.22 0.35 -32.66
C ASN A 650 -20.02 1.37 -31.82
N GLN A 651 -19.96 2.65 -32.23
CA GLN A 651 -20.31 3.88 -31.49
C GLN A 651 -21.72 3.97 -30.84
N ASN A 652 -22.59 2.97 -31.01
CA ASN A 652 -23.98 3.04 -30.57
C ASN A 652 -24.18 2.86 -29.05
N HIS A 653 -23.25 2.22 -28.33
CA HIS A 653 -23.38 1.99 -26.88
C HIS A 653 -22.76 3.07 -25.96
N LEU A 654 -21.93 3.97 -26.50
CA LEU A 654 -21.30 5.06 -25.73
C LEU A 654 -22.27 6.19 -25.33
N ASN A 655 -23.50 6.19 -25.84
CA ASN A 655 -24.42 7.33 -25.68
C ASN A 655 -25.11 7.40 -24.31
N THR A 656 -25.20 6.31 -23.54
CA THR A 656 -25.90 6.31 -22.24
C THR A 656 -25.00 6.64 -21.05
N GLN A 657 -23.72 6.27 -21.08
CA GLN A 657 -22.75 6.65 -20.03
C GLN A 657 -22.28 8.10 -20.18
N LYS A 658 -22.12 8.60 -21.42
CA LYS A 658 -21.78 10.01 -21.73
C LYS A 658 -22.72 11.04 -21.07
N GLN A 659 -23.97 10.70 -20.79
CA GLN A 659 -24.94 11.64 -20.22
C GLN A 659 -24.90 11.77 -18.70
N ARG A 660 -24.34 10.80 -17.96
CA ARG A 660 -24.34 10.83 -16.48
C ARG A 660 -23.15 11.55 -15.88
N GLU A 661 -22.00 11.58 -16.54
CA GLU A 661 -20.81 12.28 -16.05
C GLU A 661 -20.73 13.75 -16.51
N MET A 662 -21.47 14.14 -17.56
CA MET A 662 -21.50 15.52 -18.06
C MET A 662 -22.27 16.51 -17.18
N THR A 663 -22.86 16.09 -16.06
CA THR A 663 -23.68 16.96 -15.20
C THR A 663 -22.91 17.57 -14.01
N ASP A 664 -21.67 17.15 -13.75
CA ASP A 664 -20.85 17.75 -12.70
C ASP A 664 -19.84 18.73 -13.29
N GLY A 665 -19.86 19.97 -12.80
CA GLY A 665 -19.14 21.11 -13.36
C GLY A 665 -17.64 21.13 -13.06
N SER A 666 -16.98 19.97 -12.99
CA SER A 666 -15.57 19.86 -12.65
C SER A 666 -14.65 20.37 -13.78
N ALA A 667 -13.46 20.83 -13.38
CA ALA A 667 -12.43 21.28 -14.31
C ALA A 667 -12.09 20.14 -15.28
N LYS A 668 -12.17 20.42 -16.59
CA LYS A 668 -11.85 19.49 -17.68
C LYS A 668 -10.33 19.36 -17.78
N THR A 669 -9.71 18.54 -16.94
CA THR A 669 -8.28 18.24 -16.97
C THR A 669 -8.02 16.96 -17.77
N CYS A 670 -6.75 16.67 -18.09
CA CYS A 670 -6.37 15.39 -18.70
C CYS A 670 -6.63 14.19 -17.78
N ASP A 671 -6.89 14.44 -16.50
CA ASP A 671 -6.89 13.45 -15.44
C ASP A 671 -7.79 12.27 -15.80
N TRP A 672 -7.23 11.09 -15.66
CA TRP A 672 -7.94 9.83 -15.68
C TRP A 672 -7.45 9.03 -14.49
N ASN A 673 -8.31 8.16 -13.96
CA ASN A 673 -8.06 7.42 -12.73
C ASN A 673 -8.08 5.91 -12.95
N THR A 674 -8.08 5.49 -14.21
CA THR A 674 -8.21 4.11 -14.69
C THR A 674 -6.96 3.69 -15.48
N GLY A 675 -6.77 2.38 -15.59
CA GLY A 675 -5.73 1.78 -16.43
C GLY A 675 -6.11 0.34 -16.70
N SER A 676 -5.76 -0.21 -17.86
CA SER A 676 -6.14 -1.59 -18.22
C SER A 676 -5.58 -2.61 -17.23
N VAL A 677 -4.40 -2.35 -16.67
CA VAL A 677 -3.83 -3.07 -15.52
C VAL A 677 -3.69 -2.11 -14.35
N ASN A 678 -4.22 -2.46 -13.18
CA ASN A 678 -4.04 -1.72 -11.93
C ASN A 678 -3.26 -2.55 -10.92
N ILE A 679 -2.18 -1.96 -10.36
CA ILE A 679 -1.34 -2.55 -9.31
C ILE A 679 -1.41 -1.66 -8.07
N GLU A 680 -1.89 -2.20 -6.96
CA GLU A 680 -2.01 -1.49 -5.68
C GLU A 680 -1.60 -2.42 -4.53
N ASN A 681 -0.90 -1.89 -3.52
CA ASN A 681 -0.32 -2.70 -2.43
C ASN A 681 0.32 -3.99 -2.98
N GLY A 682 1.10 -3.90 -4.06
CA GLY A 682 1.41 -5.01 -4.96
C GLY A 682 2.72 -4.81 -5.71
N ILE A 683 3.30 -5.89 -6.24
CA ILE A 683 4.48 -5.82 -7.11
C ILE A 683 4.06 -6.15 -8.53
N GLY A 684 4.44 -5.32 -9.50
CA GLY A 684 4.21 -5.58 -10.93
C GLY A 684 5.52 -5.59 -11.71
N PHE A 685 5.80 -6.67 -12.44
CA PHE A 685 6.97 -6.77 -13.32
C PHE A 685 6.54 -7.08 -14.75
N PHE A 686 7.05 -6.29 -15.70
CA PHE A 686 6.67 -6.40 -17.11
C PHE A 686 7.92 -6.51 -17.98
N ASP A 687 7.98 -7.56 -18.80
CA ASP A 687 9.03 -7.83 -19.77
C ASP A 687 8.41 -8.25 -21.11
N ARG A 688 8.91 -7.70 -22.22
CA ARG A 688 8.40 -7.93 -23.59
C ARG A 688 6.87 -7.79 -23.71
N THR A 689 6.28 -6.94 -22.87
CA THR A 689 4.82 -6.72 -22.83
C THR A 689 4.44 -5.51 -23.68
N THR A 690 3.39 -5.65 -24.50
CA THR A 690 2.88 -4.58 -25.36
C THR A 690 1.50 -4.12 -24.92
N PHE A 691 1.32 -2.81 -24.77
CA PHE A 691 0.02 -2.16 -24.53
C PHE A 691 -0.32 -1.27 -25.73
N ASN A 692 -1.38 -1.60 -26.48
CA ASN A 692 -1.80 -0.81 -27.63
C ASN A 692 -3.31 -0.59 -27.73
N GLY A 693 -3.71 0.54 -28.29
CA GLY A 693 -5.11 0.83 -28.62
C GLY A 693 -6.04 1.05 -27.41
N LEU A 694 -5.50 1.15 -26.19
CA LEU A 694 -6.29 1.22 -24.95
C LEU A 694 -6.76 2.66 -24.69
N SER A 695 -8.04 2.83 -24.36
CA SER A 695 -8.63 4.17 -24.25
C SER A 695 -8.69 4.77 -22.85
N GLU A 696 -8.67 3.92 -21.83
CA GLU A 696 -8.76 4.31 -20.42
C GLU A 696 -7.43 4.16 -19.69
N GLY A 697 -6.32 4.27 -20.41
CA GLY A 697 -4.97 4.05 -19.87
C GLY A 697 -4.50 2.61 -19.99
N ALA A 698 -3.18 2.43 -20.07
CA ALA A 698 -2.55 1.12 -20.10
C ALA A 698 -2.30 0.56 -18.70
N LEU A 699 -1.70 1.37 -17.82
CA LEU A 699 -1.23 0.95 -16.50
C LEU A 699 -1.56 2.00 -15.44
N LYS A 700 -1.99 1.53 -14.27
CA LYS A 700 -2.15 2.33 -13.06
C LYS A 700 -1.33 1.73 -11.93
N VAL A 701 -0.51 2.57 -11.28
CA VAL A 701 0.25 2.26 -10.08
C VAL A 701 -0.36 3.05 -8.92
N GLY A 702 -1.07 2.33 -8.04
CA GLY A 702 -1.74 2.87 -6.86
C GLY A 702 -0.84 2.91 -5.61
N GLY A 703 -1.43 3.24 -4.45
CA GLY A 703 -0.72 3.31 -3.17
C GLY A 703 0.01 2.00 -2.82
N ASN A 704 1.26 2.12 -2.38
CA ASN A 704 2.21 1.01 -2.16
C ASN A 704 2.40 0.07 -3.37
N GLY A 705 1.97 0.46 -4.57
CA GLY A 705 2.24 -0.27 -5.80
C GLY A 705 3.70 -0.08 -6.18
N ILE A 706 4.42 -1.17 -6.43
CA ILE A 706 5.82 -1.16 -6.88
C ILE A 706 5.87 -1.80 -8.26
N VAL A 707 6.15 -1.01 -9.29
CA VAL A 707 6.14 -1.50 -10.67
C VAL A 707 7.49 -1.30 -11.38
N THR A 708 7.96 -2.37 -12.01
CA THR A 708 9.12 -2.38 -12.90
C THR A 708 8.70 -2.68 -14.34
N LEU A 709 9.03 -1.78 -15.26
CA LEU A 709 8.91 -1.96 -16.70
C LEU A 709 10.30 -2.10 -17.32
N LYS A 710 10.57 -3.22 -17.97
CA LYS A 710 11.79 -3.39 -18.77
C LYS A 710 11.75 -2.51 -20.03
N ASP A 711 12.91 -2.22 -20.60
CA ASP A 711 13.06 -1.48 -21.86
C ASP A 711 12.40 -2.16 -23.08
N THR A 712 12.11 -3.46 -22.94
CA THR A 712 11.36 -4.29 -23.90
C THR A 712 9.84 -4.04 -23.86
N VAL A 713 9.31 -3.41 -22.81
CA VAL A 713 7.89 -3.04 -22.72
C VAL A 713 7.58 -1.95 -23.74
N SER A 714 6.41 -2.00 -24.36
CA SER A 714 6.02 -1.06 -25.43
C SER A 714 4.62 -0.50 -25.22
N PHE A 715 4.48 0.83 -25.29
CA PHE A 715 3.22 1.55 -25.28
C PHE A 715 3.06 2.34 -26.57
N TYR A 716 1.95 2.16 -27.30
CA TYR A 716 1.63 2.99 -28.46
C TYR A 716 0.15 2.97 -28.82
N GLY A 717 -0.36 4.09 -29.34
CA GLY A 717 -1.75 4.19 -29.79
C GLY A 717 -2.81 4.13 -28.67
N ASN A 718 -2.41 4.36 -27.42
CA ASN A 718 -3.32 4.39 -26.28
C ASN A 718 -3.93 5.79 -26.15
N THR A 719 -5.12 5.99 -26.72
CA THR A 719 -5.77 7.31 -26.85
C THR A 719 -7.15 7.34 -26.19
N ALA A 720 -7.46 8.41 -25.46
CA ALA A 720 -8.76 8.60 -24.82
C ALA A 720 -9.95 8.38 -25.78
N THR A 721 -11.01 7.73 -25.30
CA THR A 721 -12.25 7.66 -26.07
C THR A 721 -12.83 9.07 -26.22
N PRO A 722 -13.22 9.51 -27.44
CA PRO A 722 -13.77 10.84 -27.65
C PRO A 722 -15.09 11.05 -26.89
N SER A 723 -15.03 11.56 -25.66
CA SER A 723 -16.22 11.98 -24.91
C SER A 723 -16.63 13.42 -25.26
N ASN A 724 -15.65 14.28 -25.62
CA ASN A 724 -15.78 15.66 -26.09
C ASN A 724 -14.68 15.99 -27.14
N ASP A 725 -14.89 17.02 -27.97
CA ASP A 725 -13.92 17.48 -28.99
C ASP A 725 -12.53 17.83 -28.43
N ILE A 726 -12.44 18.11 -27.13
CA ILE A 726 -11.22 18.55 -26.43
C ILE A 726 -10.23 17.41 -26.17
N LEU A 727 -10.68 16.14 -26.11
CA LEU A 727 -9.84 14.99 -25.76
C LEU A 727 -9.49 14.10 -26.97
N ILE A 728 -9.89 14.50 -28.18
CA ILE A 728 -9.57 13.75 -29.40
C ILE A 728 -8.04 13.72 -29.58
N GLY A 729 -7.46 12.53 -29.58
CA GLY A 729 -6.02 12.32 -29.77
C GLY A 729 -5.17 12.36 -28.49
N ALA A 730 -5.74 12.70 -27.34
CA ALA A 730 -5.00 12.72 -26.07
C ALA A 730 -4.57 11.30 -25.69
N GLN A 731 -3.26 11.06 -25.58
CA GLN A 731 -2.74 9.76 -25.17
C GLN A 731 -2.78 9.57 -23.66
N ARG A 732 -3.15 8.37 -23.23
CA ARG A 732 -3.26 7.95 -21.83
C ARG A 732 -2.50 6.65 -21.66
N THR A 733 -1.33 6.71 -21.02
CA THR A 733 -0.48 5.51 -20.88
C THR A 733 -0.39 5.05 -19.44
N ILE A 734 0.27 5.82 -18.57
CA ILE A 734 0.51 5.41 -17.17
C ILE A 734 -0.06 6.43 -16.21
N ILE A 735 -0.70 5.95 -15.14
CA ILE A 735 -0.95 6.73 -13.93
C ILE A 735 -0.02 6.19 -12.84
N CYS A 736 0.66 7.08 -12.14
CA CYS A 736 1.38 6.78 -10.91
C CYS A 736 0.93 7.76 -9.83
N ALA A 737 0.09 7.27 -8.91
CA ALA A 737 -0.47 8.09 -7.86
C ALA A 737 -0.70 7.20 -6.63
N GLY A 738 -0.03 7.55 -5.54
CA GLY A 738 -0.26 6.93 -4.24
C GLY A 738 -1.44 7.58 -3.51
N THR A 739 -1.56 7.25 -2.23
CA THR A 739 -2.44 7.96 -1.28
C THR A 739 -1.60 8.45 -0.11
N ASP A 740 -2.13 9.35 0.73
CA ASP A 740 -1.39 9.90 1.86
C ASP A 740 -0.81 8.78 2.75
N GLY A 741 0.52 8.74 2.84
CA GLY A 741 1.26 7.70 3.58
C GLY A 741 1.53 6.39 2.81
N LEU A 742 1.00 6.21 1.60
CA LEU A 742 1.19 5.02 0.76
C LEU A 742 1.72 5.42 -0.63
N PHE A 743 3.04 5.46 -0.78
CA PHE A 743 3.69 5.91 -2.02
C PHE A 743 3.60 4.85 -3.13
N ALA A 744 3.33 5.31 -4.35
CA ALA A 744 3.49 4.55 -5.58
C ALA A 744 4.94 4.62 -6.09
N GLN A 745 5.44 3.53 -6.68
CA GLN A 745 6.78 3.44 -7.26
C GLN A 745 6.72 2.90 -8.68
N LEU A 746 7.34 3.64 -9.61
CA LEU A 746 7.41 3.26 -11.02
C LEU A 746 8.85 3.35 -11.52
N ARG A 747 9.43 2.21 -11.90
CA ARG A 747 10.66 2.17 -12.69
C ARG A 747 10.31 1.91 -14.15
N ALA A 748 10.73 2.79 -15.04
CA ALA A 748 10.49 2.64 -16.48
C ALA A 748 11.59 3.30 -17.32
N GLU A 749 11.73 2.81 -18.55
CA GLU A 749 12.65 3.38 -19.53
C GLU A 749 11.88 4.18 -20.59
N SER A 750 12.48 5.29 -21.01
CA SER A 750 11.93 6.21 -22.00
C SER A 750 11.70 5.56 -23.37
N SER A 751 12.45 4.50 -23.68
CA SER A 751 12.34 3.71 -24.91
C SER A 751 11.04 2.91 -25.00
N SER A 752 10.36 2.69 -23.87
CA SER A 752 9.10 1.95 -23.85
C SER A 752 7.94 2.72 -24.49
N PHE A 753 8.05 4.05 -24.62
CA PHE A 753 7.01 4.90 -25.15
C PHE A 753 7.22 5.14 -26.64
N LYS A 754 6.23 4.75 -27.45
CA LYS A 754 6.34 4.70 -28.90
C LYS A 754 5.16 5.38 -29.60
N GLU A 755 5.40 5.86 -30.80
CA GLU A 755 4.42 6.47 -31.70
C GLU A 755 4.38 5.73 -33.03
N VAL A 756 3.17 5.61 -33.59
CA VAL A 756 2.96 5.07 -34.93
C VAL A 756 2.84 6.24 -35.90
N LYS A 757 3.74 6.32 -36.89
CA LYS A 757 3.70 7.33 -37.94
C LYS A 757 2.63 7.01 -38.99
N VAL A 758 2.35 8.00 -39.84
CA VAL A 758 1.44 7.87 -41.00
C VAL A 758 1.88 6.74 -41.96
N ASP A 759 3.18 6.44 -42.02
CA ASP A 759 3.74 5.33 -42.81
C ASP A 759 3.75 3.98 -42.04
N GLU A 760 3.00 3.91 -40.93
CA GLU A 760 2.91 2.75 -40.02
C GLU A 760 4.23 2.39 -39.31
N SER A 761 5.29 3.19 -39.45
CA SER A 761 6.53 2.95 -38.73
C SER A 761 6.39 3.30 -37.24
N ILE A 762 6.95 2.46 -36.37
CA ILE A 762 6.96 2.67 -34.92
C ILE A 762 8.28 3.34 -34.53
N ILE A 763 8.20 4.55 -33.98
CA ILE A 763 9.34 5.29 -33.46
C ILE A 763 9.21 5.52 -31.97
N GLN A 764 10.31 5.83 -31.28
CA GLN A 764 10.23 6.31 -29.90
C GLN A 764 9.46 7.65 -29.88
N SER A 765 8.50 7.76 -28.97
CA SER A 765 7.76 9.00 -28.77
C SER A 765 8.68 10.10 -28.23
N ASN A 766 8.32 11.37 -28.41
CA ASN A 766 8.92 12.46 -27.65
C ASN A 766 8.25 12.68 -26.29
N ASN A 767 7.00 12.23 -26.12
CA ASN A 767 6.24 12.30 -24.88
C ASN A 767 6.17 10.93 -24.21
N ARG A 768 5.84 10.90 -22.92
CA ARG A 768 5.73 9.65 -22.15
C ARG A 768 4.28 9.39 -21.70
N TRP A 769 3.48 10.45 -21.58
CA TRP A 769 2.07 10.36 -21.17
C TRP A 769 1.87 9.59 -19.85
N VAL A 770 2.67 10.01 -18.86
CA VAL A 770 2.68 9.48 -17.50
C VAL A 770 2.09 10.54 -16.57
N LEU A 771 0.88 10.31 -16.07
CA LEU A 771 0.26 11.14 -15.04
C LEU A 771 0.85 10.74 -13.68
N ALA A 772 1.76 11.55 -13.17
CA ALA A 772 2.47 11.28 -11.92
C ALA A 772 2.16 12.33 -10.86
N ASP A 773 1.67 11.90 -9.70
CA ASP A 773 1.51 12.77 -8.55
C ASP A 773 2.85 12.91 -7.82
N SER A 774 3.49 14.08 -7.94
CA SER A 774 4.79 14.35 -7.32
C SER A 774 4.80 14.23 -5.78
N GLY A 775 3.65 14.31 -5.12
CA GLY A 775 3.54 14.15 -3.67
C GLY A 775 3.48 12.69 -3.22
N THR A 776 3.05 11.77 -4.09
CA THR A 776 2.73 10.39 -3.71
C THR A 776 3.29 9.33 -4.66
N CYS A 777 4.01 9.72 -5.72
CA CYS A 777 4.65 8.83 -6.69
C CYS A 777 6.16 9.11 -6.82
N SER A 778 6.96 8.04 -6.84
CA SER A 778 8.40 8.09 -7.18
C SER A 778 8.68 7.37 -8.50
N ILE A 779 9.40 8.05 -9.40
CA ILE A 779 9.77 7.54 -10.72
C ILE A 779 11.27 7.23 -10.78
N PHE A 780 11.63 6.10 -11.38
CA PHE A 780 12.98 5.59 -11.56
C PHE A 780 13.24 5.15 -13.01
N GLY A 781 14.50 4.80 -13.33
CA GLY A 781 14.94 4.47 -14.70
C GLY A 781 15.24 5.71 -15.54
N SER A 782 15.43 5.57 -16.86
CA SER A 782 15.67 6.74 -17.72
C SER A 782 14.47 7.69 -17.77
N LEU A 783 13.26 7.20 -17.45
CA LEU A 783 12.06 8.03 -17.41
C LEU A 783 12.17 9.17 -16.38
N ASN A 784 12.88 8.95 -15.26
CA ASN A 784 13.10 9.99 -14.25
C ASN A 784 13.98 11.14 -14.74
N LEU A 785 14.76 10.93 -15.80
CA LEU A 785 15.59 11.98 -16.42
C LEU A 785 14.82 12.82 -17.45
N GLU A 786 13.60 12.41 -17.79
CA GLU A 786 12.78 13.09 -18.77
C GLU A 786 12.15 14.34 -18.17
N LYS A 787 12.31 15.46 -18.88
CA LYS A 787 11.65 16.73 -18.50
C LYS A 787 10.16 16.72 -18.79
N LEU A 788 9.69 15.82 -19.67
CA LEU A 788 8.33 15.81 -20.23
C LEU A 788 7.65 14.46 -19.94
N LEU A 789 7.17 14.29 -18.71
CA LEU A 789 6.37 13.12 -18.30
C LEU A 789 4.93 13.22 -18.81
N LEU A 790 4.36 14.41 -18.68
CA LEU A 790 3.12 14.83 -19.30
C LEU A 790 3.38 15.92 -20.32
N PHE A 791 2.34 16.16 -21.10
CA PHE A 791 2.36 17.13 -22.15
C PHE A 791 2.17 18.55 -21.59
N THR A 792 3.29 19.20 -21.26
CA THR A 792 3.32 20.66 -21.31
C THR A 792 3.48 21.03 -22.78
N PRO A 793 2.55 21.82 -23.36
CA PRO A 793 2.68 22.19 -24.76
C PRO A 793 4.02 22.92 -24.97
N MET A 794 4.74 22.56 -26.03
CA MET A 794 5.99 23.20 -26.44
C MET A 794 5.84 23.70 -27.87
N VAL A 795 5.81 25.02 -28.02
CA VAL A 795 5.63 25.66 -29.31
C VAL A 795 6.97 25.91 -29.97
N GLN A 796 7.08 25.46 -31.20
CA GLN A 796 8.18 25.80 -32.08
C GLN A 796 7.90 27.13 -32.79
N SER A 797 6.69 27.30 -33.32
CA SER A 797 6.28 28.56 -33.96
C SER A 797 4.77 28.76 -33.92
N ILE A 798 4.37 30.03 -33.79
CA ILE A 798 3.01 30.49 -34.06
C ILE A 798 3.03 31.46 -35.23
N VAL A 799 2.04 31.37 -36.11
CA VAL A 799 1.86 32.27 -37.26
C VAL A 799 0.42 32.76 -37.25
N ALA A 800 0.23 34.08 -37.24
CA ALA A 800 -1.10 34.69 -37.27
C ALA A 800 -1.28 35.58 -38.51
N LYS A 801 -2.39 35.39 -39.23
CA LYS A 801 -2.74 36.16 -40.44
C LYS A 801 -4.21 36.55 -40.40
N GLY A 802 -4.56 37.68 -40.99
CA GLY A 802 -5.98 37.98 -41.26
C GLY A 802 -6.55 36.96 -42.25
N ASN A 803 -7.75 36.46 -41.97
CA ASN A 803 -8.45 35.53 -42.86
C ASN A 803 -8.74 36.17 -44.23
N GLU A 804 -9.17 35.38 -45.22
CA GLU A 804 -9.39 35.87 -46.59
C GLU A 804 -10.32 37.09 -46.68
N LYS A 805 -11.35 37.14 -45.81
CA LYS A 805 -12.31 38.25 -45.72
C LYS A 805 -11.78 39.46 -44.94
N LYS A 806 -10.62 39.31 -44.28
CA LYS A 806 -9.98 40.29 -43.36
C LYS A 806 -10.89 40.74 -42.22
N THR A 807 -11.78 39.86 -41.79
CA THR A 807 -12.72 40.09 -40.68
C THR A 807 -12.31 39.31 -39.43
N GLY A 808 -11.58 38.20 -39.58
CA GLY A 808 -11.06 37.36 -38.50
C GLY A 808 -9.58 37.02 -38.66
N ILE A 809 -9.08 36.14 -37.81
CA ILE A 809 -7.65 35.77 -37.73
C ILE A 809 -7.50 34.26 -37.91
N ASP A 810 -6.67 33.85 -38.86
CA ASP A 810 -6.21 32.47 -38.99
C ASP A 810 -4.86 32.31 -38.28
N VAL A 811 -4.77 31.30 -37.42
CA VAL A 811 -3.61 31.00 -36.58
C VAL A 811 -3.12 29.59 -36.91
N GLY A 812 -1.84 29.46 -37.27
CA GLY A 812 -1.16 28.18 -37.38
C GLY A 812 -0.15 28.03 -36.25
N ILE A 813 -0.18 26.91 -35.54
CA ILE A 813 0.69 26.59 -34.42
C ILE A 813 1.45 25.32 -34.80
N LYS A 814 2.78 25.37 -34.67
CA LYS A 814 3.66 24.21 -34.79
C LYS A 814 4.41 24.01 -33.49
N GLY A 815 4.53 22.77 -33.05
CA GLY A 815 5.23 22.42 -31.83
C GLY A 815 5.77 21.00 -31.87
N ASN A 816 6.58 20.68 -30.88
CA ASN A 816 6.95 19.29 -30.59
C ASN A 816 5.81 18.60 -29.80
N SER A 817 5.00 19.42 -29.14
CA SER A 817 3.87 19.03 -28.32
C SER A 817 2.81 20.15 -28.32
N LEU A 818 1.64 19.98 -28.94
CA LEU A 818 0.45 20.86 -28.86
C LEU A 818 -0.80 20.35 -28.06
N PHE A 819 -1.00 19.06 -27.77
CA PHE A 819 -1.96 18.49 -26.79
C PHE A 819 -1.64 18.74 -25.30
N GLY A 820 -1.74 19.98 -24.83
CA GLY A 820 -1.53 20.25 -23.39
C GLY A 820 -2.61 19.66 -22.48
N CYS A 821 -2.19 19.15 -21.33
CA CYS A 821 -3.09 18.99 -20.19
C CYS A 821 -3.40 20.37 -19.61
N GLY A 822 -4.70 20.69 -19.55
CA GLY A 822 -5.19 22.03 -19.23
C GLY A 822 -5.85 22.72 -20.42
N ARG A 823 -6.58 23.81 -20.16
CA ARG A 823 -7.26 24.56 -21.23
C ARG A 823 -6.24 25.44 -21.96
N LEU A 824 -6.10 25.22 -23.26
CA LEU A 824 -5.21 26.01 -24.12
C LEU A 824 -5.95 27.25 -24.63
N PHE A 825 -5.28 28.40 -24.62
CA PHE A 825 -5.85 29.68 -25.01
C PHE A 825 -4.96 30.43 -25.99
N LEU A 826 -5.60 31.10 -26.95
CA LEU A 826 -5.00 32.17 -27.74
C LEU A 826 -5.36 33.50 -27.07
N LEU A 827 -4.35 34.23 -26.60
CA LEU A 827 -4.50 35.57 -26.06
C LEU A 827 -4.25 36.59 -27.18
N VAL A 828 -5.29 37.27 -27.61
CA VAL A 828 -5.20 38.36 -28.59
C VAL A 828 -5.05 39.67 -27.83
N SER A 829 -3.98 40.42 -28.10
CA SER A 829 -3.64 41.65 -27.37
C SER A 829 -3.40 42.84 -28.31
N LEU A 830 -3.69 44.05 -27.84
CA LEU A 830 -3.39 45.30 -28.55
C LEU A 830 -1.92 45.68 -28.42
N LYS A 831 -1.25 45.99 -29.54
CA LYS A 831 0.16 46.40 -29.54
C LYS A 831 0.42 47.88 -29.20
N GLN A 832 -0.61 48.72 -29.16
CA GLN A 832 -0.46 50.15 -28.87
C GLN A 832 -1.18 50.53 -27.57
N LYS A 833 -0.43 51.19 -26.67
CA LYS A 833 -0.94 51.77 -25.42
C LYS A 833 -1.98 52.84 -25.76
N VAL A 834 -3.26 52.57 -25.48
CA VAL A 834 -4.30 53.59 -25.59
C VAL A 834 -4.14 54.54 -24.39
N SER A 835 -3.57 55.72 -24.63
CA SER A 835 -3.63 56.79 -23.65
C SER A 835 -5.06 57.36 -23.65
N LYS A 836 -5.87 57.02 -22.64
CA LYS A 836 -6.74 57.95 -21.84
C LYS A 836 -8.08 57.43 -21.30
N ASN A 837 -8.46 56.15 -21.41
CA ASN A 837 -9.64 55.65 -20.69
C ASN A 837 -9.28 54.37 -19.91
N GLU A 838 -9.56 54.33 -18.61
CA GLU A 838 -9.25 53.21 -17.72
C GLU A 838 -10.15 51.98 -17.94
N ASP A 839 -11.18 52.07 -18.80
CA ASP A 839 -12.18 51.00 -19.01
C ASP A 839 -12.06 50.24 -20.36
N GLU A 840 -11.04 50.48 -21.19
CA GLU A 840 -10.92 49.79 -22.49
C GLU A 840 -10.23 48.42 -22.35
N VAL A 841 -10.93 47.34 -22.72
CA VAL A 841 -10.38 45.97 -22.74
C VAL A 841 -9.15 45.91 -23.63
N THR A 842 -7.98 45.58 -23.07
CA THR A 842 -6.67 45.58 -23.77
C THR A 842 -6.27 44.24 -24.38
N SER A 843 -6.94 43.16 -23.98
CA SER A 843 -6.72 41.81 -24.48
C SER A 843 -7.97 40.95 -24.33
N LYS A 844 -8.09 39.91 -25.15
CA LYS A 844 -9.17 38.92 -25.09
C LYS A 844 -8.63 37.52 -25.31
N LYS A 845 -9.13 36.57 -24.53
CA LYS A 845 -8.76 35.14 -24.60
C LYS A 845 -9.77 34.37 -25.45
N TYR A 846 -9.26 33.43 -26.24
CA TYR A 846 -10.02 32.48 -27.04
C TYR A 846 -9.54 31.08 -26.69
N GLU A 847 -10.44 30.20 -26.27
CA GLU A 847 -10.11 28.81 -26.01
C GLU A 847 -9.77 28.11 -27.33
N LEU A 848 -8.57 27.52 -27.42
CA LEU A 848 -8.01 26.99 -28.68
C LEU A 848 -8.92 25.91 -29.28
N GLY A 849 -9.41 24.96 -28.47
CA GLY A 849 -10.31 23.90 -28.94
C GLY A 849 -11.60 24.43 -29.56
N SER A 850 -12.07 25.59 -29.12
CA SER A 850 -13.31 26.23 -29.60
C SER A 850 -13.12 26.98 -30.93
N VAL A 851 -11.86 27.27 -31.31
CA VAL A 851 -11.51 27.98 -32.55
C VAL A 851 -10.65 27.14 -33.50
N ALA A 852 -10.22 25.94 -33.10
CA ALA A 852 -9.44 25.03 -33.92
C ALA A 852 -10.25 24.56 -35.13
N SER A 853 -9.67 24.70 -36.32
CA SER A 853 -10.24 24.20 -37.57
C SER A 853 -9.66 22.84 -37.96
N GLN A 854 -8.42 22.55 -37.57
CA GLN A 854 -7.76 21.25 -37.74
C GLN A 854 -6.78 21.00 -36.58
N TRP A 855 -6.87 19.81 -35.98
CA TRP A 855 -6.02 19.40 -34.86
C TRP A 855 -5.87 17.86 -34.85
N GLU A 856 -5.22 17.33 -35.88
CA GLU A 856 -5.08 15.88 -36.09
C GLU A 856 -3.72 15.31 -35.64
N SER A 857 -2.81 16.17 -35.17
CA SER A 857 -1.45 15.79 -34.78
C SER A 857 -0.98 16.55 -33.54
N ASP A 858 -0.13 15.89 -32.74
CA ASP A 858 0.57 16.46 -31.58
C ASP A 858 1.51 17.61 -31.98
N THR A 859 1.78 17.80 -33.26
CA THR A 859 2.80 18.74 -33.75
C THR A 859 2.24 19.96 -34.48
N GLU A 860 0.97 19.94 -34.91
CA GLU A 860 0.39 21.02 -35.71
C GLU A 860 -1.10 21.25 -35.42
N VAL A 861 -1.45 22.52 -35.17
CA VAL A 861 -2.84 22.98 -34.99
C VAL A 861 -3.10 24.17 -35.89
N SER A 862 -4.25 24.16 -36.56
CA SER A 862 -4.79 25.33 -37.26
C SER A 862 -6.06 25.79 -36.57
N ALA A 863 -6.21 27.10 -36.38
CA ALA A 863 -7.35 27.74 -35.73
C ALA A 863 -7.81 28.98 -36.50
N SER A 864 -9.11 29.30 -36.41
CA SER A 864 -9.70 30.49 -37.02
C SER A 864 -10.58 31.23 -36.00
N ILE A 865 -10.14 32.43 -35.63
CA ILE A 865 -10.85 33.32 -34.70
C ILE A 865 -11.78 34.23 -35.52
N PRO A 866 -13.12 34.18 -35.29
CA PRO A 866 -14.07 34.99 -36.04
C PRO A 866 -14.01 36.49 -35.66
N GLU A 867 -14.66 37.33 -36.47
CA GLU A 867 -14.87 38.74 -36.14
C GLU A 867 -15.72 38.89 -34.88
N ASP A 868 -15.29 39.72 -33.94
CA ASP A 868 -16.07 40.04 -32.75
C ASP A 868 -15.81 41.48 -32.28
N GLU A 869 -16.33 41.89 -31.12
CA GLU A 869 -16.16 43.24 -30.57
C GLU A 869 -14.70 43.69 -30.41
N PHE A 870 -13.77 42.75 -30.22
CA PHE A 870 -12.34 42.99 -30.03
C PHE A 870 -11.54 42.78 -31.33
N VAL A 871 -11.79 41.68 -32.04
CA VAL A 871 -11.15 41.32 -33.32
C VAL A 871 -11.91 41.98 -34.47
N LYS A 872 -11.52 43.22 -34.80
CA LYS A 872 -12.06 44.00 -35.94
C LYS A 872 -10.96 44.66 -36.76
N LYS A 873 -11.24 44.86 -38.05
CA LYS A 873 -10.35 45.52 -39.02
C LYS A 873 -9.83 46.87 -38.51
N GLY A 874 -8.52 47.10 -38.66
CA GLY A 874 -7.87 48.38 -38.34
C GLY A 874 -7.13 48.44 -36.99
N LYS A 875 -7.29 47.44 -36.12
CA LYS A 875 -6.50 47.30 -34.89
C LYS A 875 -5.16 46.58 -35.17
N LYS A 876 -4.09 47.02 -34.49
CA LYS A 876 -2.80 46.30 -34.47
C LYS A 876 -2.80 45.31 -33.32
N LEU A 877 -2.90 44.03 -33.67
CA LEU A 877 -3.06 42.93 -32.72
C LEU A 877 -1.85 42.00 -32.78
N SER A 878 -1.60 41.31 -31.67
CA SER A 878 -0.70 40.15 -31.58
C SER A 878 -1.46 38.98 -30.94
N VAL A 879 -1.08 37.77 -31.29
CA VAL A 879 -1.59 36.53 -30.67
C VAL A 879 -0.45 35.89 -29.88
N SER A 880 -0.68 35.54 -28.63
CA SER A 880 0.20 34.66 -27.85
C SER A 880 -0.54 33.40 -27.42
N PHE A 881 0.21 32.33 -27.22
CA PHE A 881 -0.33 31.04 -26.81
C PHE A 881 -0.12 30.81 -25.31
N GLN A 882 -1.20 30.46 -24.60
CA GLN A 882 -1.24 30.30 -23.15
C GLN A 882 -1.84 28.95 -22.75
N VAL A 883 -1.39 28.41 -21.62
CA VAL A 883 -1.96 27.25 -20.94
C VAL A 883 -2.55 27.70 -19.61
N GLN A 884 -3.72 27.17 -19.26
CA GLN A 884 -4.31 27.32 -17.93
C GLN A 884 -3.86 26.16 -17.03
N THR A 885 -3.21 26.49 -15.91
CA THR A 885 -2.75 25.54 -14.89
C THR A 885 -3.89 25.13 -13.95
N ASP A 886 -3.69 24.07 -13.16
CA ASP A 886 -4.72 23.49 -12.29
C ASP A 886 -5.23 24.43 -11.18
N ASP A 887 -4.40 25.38 -10.76
CA ASP A 887 -4.76 26.48 -9.86
C ASP A 887 -5.56 27.60 -10.55
N GLY A 888 -5.87 27.44 -11.84
CA GLY A 888 -6.61 28.40 -12.66
C GLY A 888 -5.78 29.57 -13.18
N LEU A 889 -4.47 29.61 -12.92
CA LEU A 889 -3.57 30.63 -13.47
C LEU A 889 -3.31 30.40 -14.96
N PHE A 890 -2.86 31.44 -15.67
CA PHE A 890 -2.54 31.37 -17.09
C PHE A 890 -1.07 31.68 -17.30
N GLN A 891 -0.37 30.77 -17.94
CA GLN A 891 1.06 30.89 -18.24
C GLN A 891 1.26 30.88 -19.75
N GLU A 892 2.27 31.60 -20.23
CA GLU A 892 2.66 31.47 -21.64
C GLU A 892 3.26 30.09 -21.89
N VAL A 893 2.95 29.52 -23.05
CA VAL A 893 3.45 28.20 -23.41
C VAL A 893 4.95 28.26 -23.67
N GLU A 894 5.67 27.24 -23.21
CA GLU A 894 7.11 27.12 -23.39
C GLU A 894 7.47 27.02 -24.88
N THR A 895 8.63 27.57 -25.24
CA THR A 895 9.16 27.52 -26.60
C THR A 895 10.33 26.57 -26.70
N GLU A 896 10.43 25.83 -27.80
CA GLU A 896 11.67 25.16 -28.19
C GLU A 896 12.82 26.19 -28.31
N GLN A 897 14.07 25.76 -28.13
CA GLN A 897 15.23 26.65 -28.24
C GLN A 897 15.27 27.37 -29.60
N GLY A 898 14.99 28.68 -29.60
CA GLY A 898 14.90 29.51 -30.81
C GLY A 898 13.50 29.64 -31.43
N GLY A 899 12.47 29.06 -30.80
CA GLY A 899 11.06 29.17 -31.19
C GLY A 899 10.36 30.46 -30.73
N SER A 900 9.08 30.59 -31.06
CA SER A 900 8.22 31.69 -30.60
C SER A 900 6.82 31.22 -30.25
N ASN A 901 6.30 31.66 -29.10
CA ASN A 901 4.95 31.43 -28.61
C ASN A 901 3.98 32.60 -28.93
N SER A 902 4.48 33.66 -29.58
CA SER A 902 3.67 34.81 -30.01
C SER A 902 3.96 35.23 -31.45
N ALA A 903 2.94 35.82 -32.10
CA ALA A 903 3.04 36.33 -33.46
C ALA A 903 2.21 37.61 -33.65
N ASP A 904 2.74 38.50 -34.47
CA ASP A 904 2.00 39.65 -34.99
C ASP A 904 1.06 39.25 -36.10
N ILE A 905 -0.15 39.82 -36.09
CA ILE A 905 -1.13 39.52 -37.12
C ILE A 905 -0.80 40.29 -38.39
N SER A 906 -0.36 39.55 -39.42
CA SER A 906 -0.09 40.11 -40.74
C SER A 906 -1.37 40.14 -41.61
N GLY A 907 -1.51 41.10 -42.52
CA GLY A 907 -2.64 41.18 -43.46
C GLY A 907 -3.96 41.75 -42.90
N PHE A 908 -4.03 42.03 -41.58
CA PHE A 908 -5.21 42.57 -40.87
C PHE A 908 -5.34 44.11 -40.96
N SER A 909 -4.27 44.81 -41.37
CA SER A 909 -4.25 46.28 -41.52
C SER A 909 -4.92 46.70 -42.83
N GLY A 910 -6.25 46.87 -42.78
CA GLY A 910 -7.03 47.42 -43.88
C GLY A 910 -7.22 48.93 -43.85
N GLY A 911 -6.32 49.69 -43.22
CA GLY A 911 -6.31 51.15 -43.30
C GLY A 911 -5.57 51.60 -44.57
N LEU A 912 -6.09 52.60 -45.28
CA LEU A 912 -5.37 53.30 -46.34
C LEU A 912 -3.97 53.66 -45.82
N SER A 913 -2.92 53.22 -46.54
CA SER A 913 -1.53 53.60 -46.23
C SER A 913 -1.47 55.09 -45.95
N VAL A 914 -0.68 55.53 -44.96
CA VAL A 914 -0.45 56.96 -44.70
C VAL A 914 0.00 57.67 -45.99
N GLY A 915 0.71 56.97 -46.89
CA GLY A 915 1.03 57.49 -48.23
C GLY A 915 -0.17 57.61 -49.18
N ALA A 916 -1.18 56.74 -49.06
CA ALA A 916 -2.44 56.86 -49.80
C ALA A 916 -3.36 57.93 -49.19
N LEU A 917 -3.38 58.10 -47.87
CA LEU A 917 -4.11 59.18 -47.21
C LEU A 917 -3.48 60.55 -47.54
N ILE A 918 -2.14 60.66 -47.44
CA ILE A 918 -1.39 61.83 -47.91
C ILE A 918 -1.59 62.01 -49.41
N GLY A 919 -1.59 60.94 -50.21
CA GLY A 919 -1.87 60.99 -51.64
C GLY A 919 -3.27 61.54 -51.94
N ILE A 920 -4.30 61.12 -51.21
CA ILE A 920 -5.67 61.64 -51.35
C ILE A 920 -5.76 63.08 -50.87
N ILE A 921 -5.12 63.44 -49.75
CA ILE A 921 -5.09 64.82 -49.24
C ILE A 921 -4.33 65.74 -50.20
N VAL A 922 -3.18 65.33 -50.70
CA VAL A 922 -2.39 66.08 -51.68
C VAL A 922 -3.14 66.17 -53.01
N ALA A 923 -3.77 65.09 -53.48
CA ALA A 923 -4.61 65.12 -54.68
C ALA A 923 -5.81 66.06 -54.49
N ALA A 924 -6.46 66.04 -53.32
CA ALA A 924 -7.54 66.98 -52.99
C ALA A 924 -7.03 68.43 -52.94
N ILE A 925 -5.87 68.69 -52.36
CA ILE A 925 -5.23 70.02 -52.35
C ILE A 925 -4.86 70.46 -53.77
N VAL A 926 -4.35 69.57 -54.61
CA VAL A 926 -4.02 69.85 -56.02
C VAL A 926 -5.29 70.10 -56.84
N VAL A 927 -6.36 69.35 -56.60
CA VAL A 927 -7.66 69.58 -57.23
C VAL A 927 -8.27 70.90 -56.78
N VAL A 928 -8.21 71.23 -55.49
CA VAL A 928 -8.65 72.53 -54.96
C VAL A 928 -7.79 73.66 -55.52
N ALA A 929 -6.47 73.51 -55.58
CA ALA A 929 -5.58 74.48 -56.19
C ALA A 929 -5.85 74.64 -57.69
N ALA A 930 -6.11 73.54 -58.42
CA ALA A 930 -6.50 73.57 -59.82
C ALA A 930 -7.86 74.25 -60.01
N ILE A 931 -8.85 73.99 -59.15
CA ILE A 931 -10.15 74.67 -59.15
C ILE A 931 -9.96 76.16 -58.84
N VAL A 932 -9.12 76.53 -57.87
CA VAL A 932 -8.80 77.94 -57.57
C VAL A 932 -8.09 78.61 -58.75
N ILE A 933 -7.15 77.92 -59.41
CA ILE A 933 -6.49 78.42 -60.62
C ILE A 933 -7.50 78.55 -61.76
N ILE A 934 -8.42 77.60 -61.94
CA ILE A 934 -9.49 77.68 -62.94
C ILE A 934 -10.42 78.85 -62.60
N ILE A 935 -10.79 79.06 -61.33
CA ILE A 935 -11.60 80.21 -60.90
C ILE A 935 -10.84 81.51 -61.15
N ILE A 936 -9.52 81.57 -60.89
CA ILE A 936 -8.69 82.74 -61.19
C ILE A 936 -8.58 82.96 -62.69
N VAL A 937 -8.38 81.91 -63.49
CA VAL A 937 -8.32 82.00 -64.96
C VAL A 937 -9.67 82.40 -65.52
N VAL A 938 -10.78 81.83 -65.04
CA VAL A 938 -12.14 82.23 -65.39
C VAL A 938 -12.37 83.66 -64.96
N ALA A 939 -11.97 84.08 -63.76
CA ALA A 939 -12.10 85.47 -63.29
C ALA A 939 -11.21 86.43 -64.09
N VAL A 940 -10.01 86.03 -64.51
CA VAL A 940 -9.09 86.83 -65.33
C VAL A 940 -9.57 86.88 -66.80
N VAL A 941 -10.15 85.81 -67.33
CA VAL A 941 -10.78 85.74 -68.66
C VAL A 941 -12.11 86.51 -68.67
N TYR A 942 -12.89 86.46 -67.59
CA TYR A 942 -14.08 87.31 -67.38
C TYR A 942 -13.67 88.78 -67.25
N LYS A 943 -12.61 89.09 -66.49
CA LYS A 943 -12.10 90.47 -66.33
C LYS A 943 -11.45 91.01 -67.61
N LYS A 944 -10.99 90.15 -68.52
CA LYS A 944 -10.47 90.53 -69.85
C LYS A 944 -11.56 90.68 -70.90
N ASN A 945 -12.76 90.14 -70.69
CA ASN A 945 -13.89 90.20 -71.64
C ASN A 945 -15.12 90.99 -71.14
N LEU A 946 -15.06 91.68 -69.99
CA LEU A 946 -16.15 92.55 -69.50
C LEU A 946 -15.72 94.00 -69.20
N SER A 947 -14.73 94.53 -69.95
CA SER A 947 -14.47 95.97 -70.06
C SER A 947 -14.64 96.49 -71.50
N LYS A 948 -15.87 96.40 -72.02
CA LYS A 948 -16.50 97.14 -73.14
C LYS A 948 -17.91 96.55 -73.25
N SER A 949 -19.04 97.16 -72.90
CA SER A 949 -19.44 98.57 -72.99
C SER A 949 -20.65 98.86 -72.09
N ALA A 950 -20.61 100.05 -71.46
CA ALA A 950 -21.69 100.97 -71.02
C ALA A 950 -22.91 100.44 -70.22
N ARG A 951 -23.06 100.79 -68.92
CA ARG A 951 -23.62 102.05 -68.34
C ARG A 951 -25.11 102.27 -68.65
N ILE A 952 -25.95 102.30 -67.60
CA ILE A 952 -26.92 103.37 -67.25
C ILE A 952 -27.51 103.08 -65.83
N SER A 953 -27.61 104.14 -65.02
CA SER A 953 -28.20 104.31 -63.67
C SER A 953 -29.71 104.66 -63.77
N PRO A 954 -30.51 105.07 -62.74
CA PRO A 954 -30.36 105.06 -61.27
C PRO A 954 -31.63 104.60 -60.48
N ASN A 955 -31.50 104.58 -59.14
CA ASN A 955 -32.49 104.90 -58.07
C ASN A 955 -33.85 104.17 -57.87
N ASP A 956 -33.98 103.69 -56.62
CA ASP A 956 -35.01 103.94 -55.59
C ASP A 956 -36.46 103.38 -55.64
N ASN A 957 -36.80 102.77 -54.49
CA ASN A 957 -38.11 102.60 -53.80
C ASN A 957 -39.11 101.60 -54.41
N ASN A 958 -39.84 100.74 -53.67
CA ASN A 958 -40.27 100.76 -52.26
C ASN A 958 -40.85 99.37 -51.85
N GLY A 959 -40.76 99.01 -50.56
CA GLY A 959 -41.85 98.32 -49.82
C GLY A 959 -41.74 96.83 -49.44
N THR A 960 -41.29 96.58 -48.19
CA THR A 960 -41.91 95.76 -47.10
C THR A 960 -42.40 94.33 -47.40
N GLU A 961 -42.10 93.29 -46.61
CA GLU A 961 -42.30 93.18 -45.15
C GLU A 961 -41.57 91.94 -44.56
N MET A 962 -41.05 92.07 -43.32
CA MET A 962 -40.92 91.10 -42.20
C MET A 962 -40.38 89.66 -42.44
N ASN A 963 -39.54 89.04 -41.59
CA ASN A 963 -39.33 89.24 -40.16
C ASN A 963 -38.02 88.59 -39.66
N GLU A 964 -37.47 89.25 -38.63
CA GLU A 964 -36.82 88.77 -37.39
C GLU A 964 -36.03 87.45 -37.25
N ASN A 965 -34.78 87.66 -36.80
CA ASN A 965 -34.15 87.16 -35.56
C ASN A 965 -33.93 85.65 -35.32
N ALA A 966 -32.65 85.25 -35.27
CA ALA A 966 -31.88 85.08 -34.01
C ALA A 966 -30.47 84.52 -34.34
N THR A 967 -29.39 85.29 -34.13
CA THR A 967 -28.40 85.19 -33.02
C THR A 967 -27.90 83.77 -32.71
N LYS A 968 -26.61 83.45 -32.55
CA LYS A 968 -25.33 84.17 -32.35
C LYS A 968 -24.22 83.18 -32.76
N SER A 969 -23.16 83.62 -33.46
CA SER A 969 -21.81 83.87 -32.90
C SER A 969 -21.14 82.61 -32.31
N ALA A 970 -19.91 82.21 -32.66
CA ALA A 970 -18.84 82.94 -33.30
C ALA A 970 -17.67 81.98 -33.65
N ILE A 971 -16.87 82.38 -34.63
CA ILE A 971 -15.40 82.45 -34.56
C ILE A 971 -14.58 81.15 -34.76
N VAL A 972 -13.94 81.14 -35.93
CA VAL A 972 -12.51 80.89 -36.19
C VAL A 972 -12.04 79.44 -36.34
N THR A 973 -11.89 79.10 -37.61
CA THR A 973 -10.64 78.63 -38.24
C THR A 973 -10.05 77.30 -37.77
N LEU A 974 -10.42 76.22 -38.47
CA LEU A 974 -9.51 75.37 -39.25
C LEU A 974 -10.33 74.46 -40.19
#